data_AF-A0A2V6Z1I5-F1
#
_entry.id   AF-A0A2V6Z1I5-F1
#
_cell.length_a   1.000
_cell.length_b   1.000
_cell.length_c   1.000
_cell.angle_alpha   90.00
_cell.angle_beta   90.00
_cell.angle_gamma   90.00
#
_symmetry.space_group_name_H-M   'P 1'
#
loop_
_entity.id
_entity.type
_entity.pdbx_description
1 polymer ?
#
loop_
_entity_poly.entity_id
_entity_poly.type
_entity_poly.pdbx_seq_one_letter_code
_entity_poly.pdbx_strand_id
1 'polypeptide(L)'
;MMLPASHSGPRGAGGKWKVSTPNPNSSAGNARPGEPAKPSPSSADGAQERGALPIAGFQGTPEEIERQWYERVYRGRGDRMRQLTWRAVLMGSVLGGVLSLTNLYIGLKAGWGFGVAITACILSYAIWTTLHRARIVRTPMTILENNCMQSTASSAGSSTGGTLISAFAAYMLITNSTLPLPVMLAWVFFLAVLGVTMAIPMKRQMINIEQLRFPSGIAAAETLRALHSVGDKGMRSAKALGWAGLFALVGKFWADGLVLVSAKLAPFMIGTWMTTLNQRVFGPAWMGRTVMLSWEPMFIAAGAITGLHVCWSMLLGSITSWMIFAPVLQHRGIIEGSGYGTIIQWTLWGGVACMVTSSLLSFAMQWRTARRAFTDLGAMFAGRRRDTHDPIAAIETPAAWFVGGQIVGLVGLAWLGHVILEMPYWQTAVAVLLSFALALVACRVTGETDTTPVGAMGKITQLTFGVLSPGNTNVNLMSANVTAAASSSSADLLTDLKSGYLLGAHPRKQFIAQFAGIFVGTLVTVLAFRLLVPDASVLGSDQFPAPAAQTWRAVALALSQGVRSLGPVKIWSIAIGGLVGIVLAALPKIFPKHQHLIPSPAGVGLAWTFHWYYGLLFFLGGVLGWWAAKKYPQWSAEFTFPVASGWIAGESLMGVTLVIWENGPELVRRLLGH
;
A
#
# COMPACT_ATOMS: atom_id res chain seq x y z
N MET A 1 10.15 36.81 43.89
CA MET A 1 9.35 38.03 44.14
C MET A 1 8.05 37.87 43.36
N MET A 2 7.04 37.28 44.00
CA MET A 2 5.79 37.94 44.41
C MET A 2 4.83 38.31 43.23
N LEU A 3 3.77 37.49 43.16
CA LEU A 3 2.41 37.60 42.57
C LEU A 3 1.66 38.95 42.80
N PRO A 4 0.35 39.17 42.44
CA PRO A 4 -0.64 38.48 41.55
C PRO A 4 -1.59 39.43 40.71
N ALA A 5 -2.65 38.83 40.11
CA ALA A 5 -4.00 39.36 39.76
C ALA A 5 -4.24 39.75 38.28
N SER A 6 -5.35 39.48 37.59
CA SER A 6 -6.69 38.94 37.92
C SER A 6 -7.45 38.48 36.65
N HIS A 7 -8.32 37.48 36.83
CA HIS A 7 -9.53 37.06 36.08
C HIS A 7 -9.98 37.73 34.76
N SER A 8 -10.30 36.89 33.76
CA SER A 8 -11.64 36.76 33.15
C SER A 8 -11.70 35.59 32.14
N GLY A 9 -12.56 34.58 32.35
CA GLY A 9 -12.97 33.62 31.30
C GLY A 9 -14.32 34.02 30.69
N PRO A 10 -15.03 33.17 29.91
CA PRO A 10 -14.62 31.98 29.15
C PRO A 10 -15.18 31.97 27.70
N ARG A 11 -14.75 31.05 26.82
CA ARG A 11 -15.54 30.46 25.69
C ARG A 11 -14.73 29.37 24.98
N GLY A 12 -15.29 28.16 24.88
CA GLY A 12 -14.73 27.08 24.05
C GLY A 12 -15.03 25.69 24.58
N ALA A 13 -16.13 25.10 24.09
CA ALA A 13 -16.72 23.83 24.52
C ALA A 13 -15.79 22.63 24.31
N GLY A 14 -15.52 21.89 25.40
CA GLY A 14 -14.96 20.54 25.40
C GLY A 14 -16.03 19.54 25.83
N GLY A 15 -16.51 18.72 24.90
CA GLY A 15 -17.43 17.61 25.20
C GLY A 15 -16.69 16.45 25.84
N LYS A 16 -16.75 16.35 27.18
CA LYS A 16 -16.39 15.15 27.94
C LYS A 16 -17.56 14.17 27.94
N TRP A 17 -17.31 12.95 27.52
CA TRP A 17 -18.22 11.80 27.68
C TRP A 17 -18.36 11.47 29.17
N LYS A 18 -19.58 11.57 29.71
CA LYS A 18 -19.93 11.12 31.07
C LYS A 18 -20.44 9.67 31.00
N VAL A 19 -19.77 8.79 31.73
CA VAL A 19 -20.21 7.42 32.02
C VAL A 19 -21.24 7.50 33.15
N SER A 20 -22.43 6.94 32.95
CA SER A 20 -23.49 6.81 33.96
C SER A 20 -23.30 5.52 34.76
N THR A 21 -23.10 5.62 36.06
CA THR A 21 -23.19 4.51 37.03
C THR A 21 -24.65 4.31 37.48
N PRO A 22 -25.19 3.08 37.59
CA PRO A 22 -26.52 2.87 38.16
C PRO A 22 -26.49 2.86 39.70
N ASN A 23 -27.55 3.43 40.28
CA ASN A 23 -27.81 3.57 41.71
C ASN A 23 -28.43 2.28 42.29
N PRO A 24 -27.96 1.72 43.42
CA PRO A 24 -28.55 0.53 44.03
C PRO A 24 -29.51 0.95 45.16
N ASN A 25 -30.83 0.90 44.94
CA ASN A 25 -31.85 0.68 45.99
C ASN A 25 -33.27 0.73 45.42
N SER A 26 -33.92 -0.44 45.38
CA SER A 26 -35.37 -0.74 45.41
C SER A 26 -35.53 -2.09 44.71
N SER A 27 -36.10 -3.15 45.27
CA SER A 27 -37.16 -3.27 46.24
C SER A 27 -37.04 -4.63 46.96
N ALA A 28 -37.33 -4.63 48.25
CA ALA A 28 -37.53 -5.84 49.04
C ALA A 28 -38.97 -6.35 48.84
N GLY A 29 -39.13 -7.67 48.68
CA GLY A 29 -40.44 -8.32 48.57
C GLY A 29 -40.38 -9.84 48.72
N ASN A 30 -40.61 -10.30 49.95
CA ASN A 30 -41.05 -11.63 50.42
C ASN A 30 -40.87 -12.88 49.53
N ALA A 31 -40.05 -13.83 49.98
CA ALA A 31 -40.09 -15.23 49.56
C ALA A 31 -40.49 -16.14 50.75
N ARG A 32 -41.42 -17.08 50.52
CA ARG A 32 -41.73 -18.21 51.42
C ARG A 32 -40.72 -19.35 51.16
N PRO A 33 -40.31 -20.14 52.16
CA PRO A 33 -39.29 -21.19 51.99
C PRO A 33 -39.91 -22.51 51.55
N GLY A 34 -39.39 -23.10 50.46
CA GLY A 34 -39.67 -24.48 50.07
C GLY A 34 -39.86 -24.71 48.56
N GLU A 35 -38.82 -24.52 47.76
CA GLU A 35 -38.72 -25.11 46.41
C GLU A 35 -37.25 -25.21 45.98
N PRO A 36 -36.81 -26.31 45.32
CA PRO A 36 -35.40 -26.54 45.01
C PRO A 36 -34.87 -25.57 43.95
N ALA A 37 -33.67 -25.04 44.21
CA ALA A 37 -33.01 -23.99 43.42
C ALA A 37 -32.80 -24.39 41.95
N LYS A 38 -33.39 -23.62 41.03
CA LYS A 38 -33.00 -23.60 39.62
C LYS A 38 -31.70 -22.81 39.46
N PRO A 39 -30.73 -23.27 38.65
CA PRO A 39 -29.49 -22.55 38.42
C PRO A 39 -29.75 -21.20 37.74
N SER A 40 -29.09 -20.16 38.24
CA SER A 40 -29.18 -18.75 37.83
C SER A 40 -28.79 -18.51 36.36
N PRO A 41 -29.44 -17.57 35.64
CA PRO A 41 -29.10 -17.23 34.28
C PRO A 41 -27.91 -16.26 34.24
N SER A 42 -26.67 -16.78 34.20
CA SER A 42 -25.47 -15.97 33.91
C SER A 42 -25.16 -15.90 32.40
N SER A 43 -26.14 -16.15 31.52
CA SER A 43 -25.94 -16.24 30.07
C SER A 43 -26.40 -15.00 29.28
N ALA A 44 -26.85 -13.94 29.95
CA ALA A 44 -27.34 -12.74 29.28
C ALA A 44 -26.22 -11.73 28.90
N ASP A 45 -25.16 -11.62 29.71
CA ASP A 45 -24.02 -10.73 29.40
C ASP A 45 -23.13 -11.24 28.25
N GLY A 46 -23.09 -12.56 28.03
CA GLY A 46 -22.26 -13.18 26.99
C GLY A 46 -22.80 -13.03 25.56
N ALA A 47 -24.05 -12.60 25.38
CA ALA A 47 -24.65 -12.40 24.05
C ALA A 47 -24.41 -10.98 23.51
N GLN A 48 -24.27 -9.98 24.39
CA GLN A 48 -24.09 -8.58 24.01
C GLN A 48 -22.62 -8.24 23.69
N GLU A 49 -21.66 -8.94 24.29
CA GLU A 49 -20.22 -8.79 23.99
C GLU A 49 -19.78 -9.39 22.65
N ARG A 50 -20.48 -10.39 22.09
CA ARG A 50 -20.10 -11.04 20.81
C ARG A 50 -20.21 -10.13 19.59
N GLY A 51 -20.75 -8.92 19.76
CA GLY A 51 -20.94 -7.96 18.68
C GLY A 51 -19.67 -7.17 18.36
N ALA A 52 -18.95 -6.64 19.35
CA ALA A 52 -17.88 -5.66 19.13
C ALA A 52 -16.53 -6.31 18.78
N LEU A 53 -15.77 -5.72 17.85
CA LEU A 53 -14.42 -6.18 17.57
C LEU A 53 -13.52 -5.95 18.80
N PRO A 54 -12.63 -6.89 19.15
CA PRO A 54 -11.74 -6.78 20.31
C PRO A 54 -10.56 -5.84 20.03
N ILE A 55 -10.85 -4.56 19.74
CA ILE A 55 -9.84 -3.56 19.36
C ILE A 55 -8.99 -3.13 20.57
N ALA A 56 -9.58 -3.12 21.76
CA ALA A 56 -8.90 -2.73 23.00
C ALA A 56 -7.82 -3.73 23.46
N GLY A 57 -7.80 -4.93 22.90
CA GLY A 57 -6.86 -5.98 23.28
C GLY A 57 -7.27 -6.77 24.52
N PHE A 58 -6.53 -7.84 24.80
CA PHE A 58 -6.66 -8.71 25.98
C PHE A 58 -5.52 -8.42 26.96
N GLN A 59 -5.76 -8.66 28.25
CA GLN A 59 -4.79 -8.41 29.32
C GLN A 59 -4.33 -9.73 29.95
N GLY A 60 -3.09 -9.79 30.40
CA GLY A 60 -2.53 -10.97 31.10
C GLY A 60 -1.19 -11.42 30.54
N THR A 61 -0.79 -12.64 30.89
CA THR A 61 0.37 -13.32 30.30
C THR A 61 0.14 -13.64 28.82
N PRO A 62 1.20 -13.88 28.01
CA PRO A 62 1.04 -14.27 26.60
C PRO A 62 0.10 -15.48 26.41
N GLU A 63 0.20 -16.47 27.30
CA GLU A 63 -0.66 -17.65 27.29
C GLU A 63 -2.12 -17.33 27.63
N GLU A 64 -2.37 -16.45 28.60
CA GLU A 64 -3.72 -15.99 28.96
C GLU A 64 -4.37 -15.18 27.84
N ILE A 65 -3.60 -14.31 27.17
CA ILE A 65 -4.06 -13.51 26.04
C ILE A 65 -4.50 -14.42 24.89
N GLU A 66 -3.66 -15.38 24.50
CA GLU A 66 -3.97 -16.33 23.43
C GLU A 66 -5.22 -17.14 23.79
N ARG A 67 -5.32 -17.61 25.05
CA ARG A 67 -6.49 -18.34 25.54
C ARG A 67 -7.77 -17.51 25.51
N GLN A 68 -7.73 -16.26 25.94
CA GLN A 68 -8.89 -15.35 25.89
C GLN A 68 -9.38 -15.14 24.47
N TRP A 69 -8.47 -14.93 23.51
CA TRP A 69 -8.84 -14.83 22.10
C TRP A 69 -9.47 -16.13 21.58
N TYR A 70 -8.86 -17.27 21.90
CA TYR A 70 -9.34 -18.58 21.48
C TYR A 70 -10.74 -18.90 22.05
N GLU A 71 -11.03 -18.48 23.28
CA GLU A 71 -12.32 -18.73 23.93
C GLU A 71 -13.40 -17.73 23.53
N ARG A 72 -13.06 -16.45 23.30
CA ARG A 72 -14.04 -15.36 23.12
C ARG A 72 -14.25 -14.94 21.66
N VAL A 73 -13.25 -15.13 20.79
CA VAL A 73 -13.25 -14.56 19.44
C VAL A 73 -13.19 -15.63 18.36
N TYR A 74 -12.37 -16.67 18.56
CA TYR A 74 -12.15 -17.68 17.54
C TYR A 74 -13.44 -18.43 17.16
N ARG A 75 -13.83 -18.31 15.88
CA ARG A 75 -15.09 -18.86 15.35
C ARG A 75 -14.93 -20.26 14.75
N GLY A 76 -13.78 -20.91 14.91
CA GLY A 76 -13.60 -22.29 14.46
C GLY A 76 -14.04 -23.35 15.49
N ARG A 77 -14.39 -22.93 16.72
CA ARG A 77 -14.80 -23.85 17.80
C ARG A 77 -16.31 -24.09 17.72
N GLY A 78 -16.72 -25.25 17.22
CA GLY A 78 -18.12 -25.67 17.13
C GLY A 78 -18.98 -24.93 16.08
N ASP A 79 -18.54 -23.76 15.60
CA ASP A 79 -19.18 -23.00 14.53
C ASP A 79 -18.57 -23.39 13.16
N ARG A 80 -19.40 -23.95 12.28
CA ARG A 80 -18.99 -24.50 10.96
C ARG A 80 -18.93 -23.43 9.88
N MET A 81 -18.67 -22.18 10.25
CA MET A 81 -18.58 -21.08 9.29
C MET A 81 -17.44 -21.36 8.31
N ARG A 82 -17.77 -21.39 7.01
CA ARG A 82 -16.79 -21.60 5.95
C ARG A 82 -15.77 -20.45 5.99
N GLN A 83 -14.52 -20.73 5.65
CA GLN A 83 -13.44 -19.72 5.66
C GLN A 83 -12.63 -19.82 4.37
N LEU A 84 -11.74 -20.79 4.26
CA LEU A 84 -11.06 -21.10 3.01
C LEU A 84 -11.97 -22.00 2.16
N THR A 85 -12.43 -21.48 1.04
CA THR A 85 -13.21 -22.22 0.04
C THR A 85 -12.70 -21.91 -1.36
N TRP A 86 -12.93 -22.81 -2.30
CA TRP A 86 -12.52 -22.60 -3.70
C TRP A 86 -13.11 -21.31 -4.29
N ARG A 87 -14.37 -20.99 -3.97
CA ARG A 87 -15.01 -19.75 -4.41
C ARG A 87 -14.33 -18.50 -3.84
N ALA A 88 -13.82 -18.54 -2.61
CA ALA A 88 -13.10 -17.43 -2.01
C ALA A 88 -11.75 -17.21 -2.72
N VAL A 89 -11.03 -18.29 -3.01
CA VAL A 89 -9.77 -18.23 -3.74
C VAL A 89 -10.00 -17.75 -5.18
N LEU A 90 -10.96 -18.32 -5.91
CA LEU A 90 -11.26 -17.91 -7.28
C LEU A 90 -11.68 -16.44 -7.38
N MET A 91 -12.60 -16.02 -6.50
CA MET A 91 -13.05 -14.62 -6.47
C MET A 91 -11.91 -13.67 -6.12
N GLY A 92 -11.08 -14.04 -5.14
CA GLY A 92 -9.94 -13.23 -4.72
C GLY A 92 -8.87 -13.14 -5.80
N SER A 93 -8.60 -14.24 -6.50
CA SER A 93 -7.70 -14.29 -7.66
C SER A 93 -8.18 -13.41 -8.81
N VAL A 94 -9.47 -13.42 -9.13
CA VAL A 94 -10.04 -12.58 -10.21
C VAL A 94 -10.01 -11.11 -9.81
N LEU A 95 -10.54 -10.75 -8.64
CA LEU A 95 -10.56 -9.36 -8.17
C LEU A 95 -9.16 -8.83 -7.95
N GLY A 96 -8.29 -9.63 -7.32
CA GLY A 96 -6.89 -9.30 -7.09
C GLY A 96 -6.13 -9.12 -8.41
N GLY A 97 -6.32 -10.00 -9.39
CA GLY A 97 -5.76 -9.87 -10.73
C GLY A 97 -6.18 -8.56 -11.41
N VAL A 98 -7.47 -8.22 -11.40
CA VAL A 98 -7.98 -6.96 -11.95
C VAL A 98 -7.40 -5.75 -11.22
N LEU A 99 -7.43 -5.74 -9.89
CA LEU A 99 -6.92 -4.63 -9.07
C LEU A 99 -5.40 -4.51 -9.15
N SER A 100 -4.70 -5.60 -9.48
CA SER A 100 -3.26 -5.59 -9.76
C SER A 100 -2.93 -4.74 -10.99
N LEU A 101 -3.78 -4.78 -12.04
CA LEU A 101 -3.62 -3.95 -13.24
C LEU A 101 -3.76 -2.46 -12.89
N THR A 102 -4.75 -2.14 -12.06
CA THR A 102 -4.95 -0.79 -11.51
C THR A 102 -3.70 -0.32 -10.78
N ASN A 103 -3.20 -1.12 -9.84
CA ASN A 103 -2.02 -0.79 -9.04
C ASN A 103 -0.74 -0.69 -9.87
N LEU A 104 -0.60 -1.50 -10.91
CA LEU A 104 0.53 -1.45 -11.82
C LEU A 104 0.52 -0.16 -12.65
N TYR A 105 -0.63 0.16 -13.25
CA TYR A 105 -0.79 1.37 -14.07
C TYR A 105 -0.57 2.64 -13.26
N ILE A 106 -1.24 2.77 -12.11
CA ILE A 106 -1.02 3.93 -11.24
C ILE A 106 0.39 3.92 -10.64
N GLY A 107 0.96 2.77 -10.32
CA GLY A 107 2.32 2.67 -9.80
C GLY A 107 3.35 3.19 -10.79
N LEU A 108 3.17 2.92 -12.08
CA LEU A 108 4.03 3.45 -13.15
C LEU A 108 3.82 4.95 -13.41
N LYS A 109 2.63 5.51 -13.11
CA LYS A 109 2.39 6.95 -13.23
C LYS A 109 2.78 7.76 -11.98
N ALA A 110 2.29 7.35 -10.83
CA ALA A 110 2.38 8.07 -9.55
C ALA A 110 3.58 7.64 -8.69
N GLY A 111 4.03 6.38 -8.81
CA GLY A 111 5.10 5.81 -7.99
C GLY A 111 4.64 5.06 -6.74
N TRP A 112 3.33 4.88 -6.53
CA TRP A 112 2.79 4.08 -5.42
C TRP A 112 1.50 3.38 -5.84
N GLY A 113 1.05 2.42 -5.02
CA GLY A 113 -0.21 1.69 -5.20
C GLY A 113 -1.19 1.93 -4.05
N PHE A 114 -2.43 1.48 -4.21
CA PHE A 114 -3.47 1.55 -3.18
C PHE A 114 -3.76 0.18 -2.58
N GLY A 115 -4.25 0.19 -1.34
CA GLY A 115 -4.65 -1.01 -0.63
C GLY A 115 -5.79 -1.74 -1.35
N VAL A 116 -5.56 -3.01 -1.68
CA VAL A 116 -6.51 -3.85 -2.43
C VAL A 116 -7.61 -4.43 -1.53
N ALA A 117 -7.31 -4.65 -0.25
CA ALA A 117 -8.16 -5.36 0.70
C ALA A 117 -9.60 -4.84 0.78
N ILE A 118 -9.78 -3.56 1.15
CA ILE A 118 -11.11 -2.97 1.39
C ILE A 118 -11.95 -2.98 0.10
N THR A 119 -11.34 -2.56 -1.01
CA THR A 119 -11.99 -2.52 -2.33
C THR A 119 -12.43 -3.92 -2.78
N ALA A 120 -11.58 -4.92 -2.60
CA ALA A 120 -11.90 -6.31 -2.91
C ALA A 120 -13.08 -6.83 -2.07
N CYS A 121 -13.13 -6.54 -0.76
CA CYS A 121 -14.23 -6.94 0.11
C CYS A 121 -15.58 -6.35 -0.32
N ILE A 122 -15.59 -5.05 -0.66
CA ILE A 122 -16.81 -4.35 -1.12
C ILE A 122 -17.31 -4.95 -2.43
N LEU A 123 -16.42 -5.13 -3.41
CA LEU A 123 -16.75 -5.74 -4.71
C LEU A 123 -17.22 -7.18 -4.56
N SER A 124 -16.52 -7.99 -3.77
CA SER A 124 -16.87 -9.38 -3.54
C SER A 124 -18.25 -9.53 -2.91
N TYR A 125 -18.53 -8.74 -1.87
CA TYR A 125 -19.85 -8.73 -1.23
C TYR A 125 -20.95 -8.36 -2.24
N ALA A 126 -20.74 -7.33 -3.05
CA ALA A 126 -21.73 -6.85 -4.00
C ALA A 126 -21.99 -7.85 -5.13
N ILE A 127 -20.94 -8.39 -5.73
CA ILE A 127 -21.03 -9.38 -6.80
C ILE A 127 -21.74 -10.63 -6.27
N TRP A 128 -21.29 -11.15 -5.12
CA TRP A 128 -21.87 -12.37 -4.58
C TRP A 128 -23.32 -12.20 -4.13
N THR A 129 -23.66 -11.07 -3.52
CA THR A 129 -25.04 -10.73 -3.15
C THR A 129 -25.94 -10.62 -4.38
N THR A 130 -25.43 -10.04 -5.46
CA THR A 130 -26.16 -9.92 -6.73
C THR A 130 -26.36 -11.29 -7.39
N LEU A 131 -25.32 -12.13 -7.44
CA LEU A 131 -25.41 -13.50 -7.95
C LEU A 131 -26.39 -14.36 -7.13
N HIS A 132 -26.43 -14.15 -5.81
CA HIS A 132 -27.35 -14.85 -4.91
C HIS A 132 -28.81 -14.40 -5.16
N ARG A 133 -29.04 -13.08 -5.29
CA ARG A 133 -30.37 -12.53 -5.66
C ARG A 133 -30.82 -13.02 -7.03
N ALA A 134 -29.91 -13.16 -7.98
CA ALA A 134 -30.15 -13.72 -9.32
C ALA A 134 -30.28 -15.26 -9.33
N ARG A 135 -30.21 -15.93 -8.17
CA ARG A 135 -30.28 -17.40 -8.01
C ARG A 135 -29.20 -18.19 -8.77
N ILE A 136 -28.11 -17.54 -9.18
CA ILE A 136 -26.95 -18.19 -9.83
C ILE A 136 -26.13 -18.97 -8.79
N VAL A 137 -26.01 -18.44 -7.57
CA VAL A 137 -25.32 -19.10 -6.45
C VAL A 137 -26.29 -19.45 -5.33
N ARG A 138 -26.15 -20.65 -4.76
CA ARG A 138 -27.09 -21.19 -3.77
C ARG A 138 -26.90 -20.67 -2.35
N THR A 139 -25.73 -20.16 -2.01
CA THR A 139 -25.40 -19.75 -0.63
C THR A 139 -24.64 -18.42 -0.63
N PRO A 140 -24.94 -17.51 0.30
CA PRO A 140 -24.17 -16.29 0.47
C PRO A 140 -22.74 -16.62 0.92
N MET A 141 -21.82 -15.70 0.66
CA MET A 141 -20.45 -15.75 1.15
C MET A 141 -20.47 -15.33 2.61
N THR A 142 -19.81 -16.11 3.48
CA THR A 142 -19.69 -15.73 4.89
C THR A 142 -18.65 -14.63 5.07
N ILE A 143 -18.69 -13.93 6.21
CA ILE A 143 -17.69 -12.90 6.54
C ILE A 143 -16.25 -13.44 6.53
N LEU A 144 -16.06 -14.69 7.00
CA LEU A 144 -14.74 -15.34 7.03
C LEU A 144 -14.30 -15.85 5.66
N GLU A 145 -15.24 -16.23 4.79
CA GLU A 145 -14.90 -16.48 3.38
C GLU A 145 -14.47 -15.21 2.66
N ASN A 146 -15.18 -14.11 2.88
CA ASN A 146 -14.84 -12.82 2.30
C ASN A 146 -13.48 -12.31 2.85
N ASN A 147 -13.16 -12.62 4.10
CA ASN A 147 -11.83 -12.39 4.68
C ASN A 147 -10.71 -13.24 4.03
N CYS A 148 -10.91 -14.54 3.76
CA CYS A 148 -9.93 -15.33 3.00
C CYS A 148 -9.80 -14.86 1.53
N MET A 149 -10.91 -14.45 0.92
CA MET A 149 -10.93 -13.85 -0.41
C MET A 149 -10.10 -12.57 -0.45
N GLN A 150 -10.23 -11.71 0.57
CA GLN A 150 -9.43 -10.51 0.74
C GLN A 150 -7.93 -10.82 0.75
N SER A 151 -7.49 -11.82 1.54
CA SER A 151 -6.08 -12.23 1.59
C SER A 151 -5.56 -12.73 0.25
N THR A 152 -6.40 -13.47 -0.50
CA THR A 152 -6.07 -13.92 -1.86
C THR A 152 -5.95 -12.72 -2.81
N ALA A 153 -6.88 -11.76 -2.75
CA ALA A 153 -6.87 -10.57 -3.59
C ALA A 153 -5.68 -9.63 -3.26
N SER A 154 -5.36 -9.48 -1.98
CA SER A 154 -4.30 -8.62 -1.47
C SER A 154 -2.92 -9.07 -1.95
N SER A 155 -2.60 -10.36 -1.82
CA SER A 155 -1.38 -10.93 -2.41
C SER A 155 -1.32 -10.80 -3.93
N ALA A 156 -2.45 -11.07 -4.60
CA ALA A 156 -2.50 -10.99 -6.05
C ALA A 156 -2.35 -9.56 -6.58
N GLY A 157 -2.84 -8.57 -5.84
CA GLY A 157 -2.94 -7.17 -6.29
C GLY A 157 -1.91 -6.20 -5.72
N SER A 158 -1.37 -6.45 -4.53
CA SER A 158 -0.44 -5.55 -3.83
C SER A 158 0.97 -6.15 -3.74
N SER A 159 1.07 -7.39 -3.24
CA SER A 159 2.35 -7.99 -2.88
C SER A 159 3.27 -8.31 -4.09
N THR A 160 2.70 -8.59 -5.27
CA THR A 160 3.49 -8.94 -6.48
C THR A 160 3.80 -7.73 -7.37
N GLY A 161 2.98 -6.68 -7.35
CA GLY A 161 3.10 -5.54 -8.28
C GLY A 161 4.14 -4.49 -7.88
N GLY A 162 4.37 -4.26 -6.58
CA GLY A 162 5.23 -3.17 -6.10
C GLY A 162 6.69 -3.27 -6.54
N THR A 163 7.19 -4.49 -6.73
CA THR A 163 8.58 -4.75 -7.19
C THR A 163 8.76 -4.41 -8.66
N LEU A 164 7.71 -4.60 -9.47
CA LEU A 164 7.72 -4.37 -10.91
C LEU A 164 7.83 -2.87 -11.24
N ILE A 165 7.04 -2.04 -10.56
CA ILE A 165 7.03 -0.58 -10.74
C ILE A 165 8.27 0.14 -10.20
N SER A 166 9.06 -0.53 -9.35
CA SER A 166 10.22 0.05 -8.68
C SER A 166 11.52 -0.58 -9.18
N ALA A 167 11.96 -1.69 -8.60
CA ALA A 167 13.25 -2.30 -8.86
C ALA A 167 13.39 -2.83 -10.30
N PHE A 168 12.37 -3.51 -10.85
CA PHE A 168 12.45 -4.02 -12.23
C PHE A 168 12.40 -2.89 -13.26
N ALA A 169 11.50 -1.93 -13.11
CA ALA A 169 11.48 -0.74 -13.96
C ALA A 169 12.80 0.06 -13.86
N ALA A 170 13.40 0.15 -12.66
CA ALA A 170 14.72 0.76 -12.48
C ALA A 170 15.83 -0.04 -13.17
N TYR A 171 15.77 -1.37 -13.12
CA TYR A 171 16.70 -2.26 -13.82
C TYR A 171 16.63 -2.01 -15.34
N MET A 172 15.42 -1.98 -15.91
CA MET A 172 15.22 -1.68 -17.33
C MET A 172 15.78 -0.31 -17.73
N LEU A 173 15.60 0.72 -16.89
CA LEU A 173 16.16 2.06 -17.13
C LEU A 173 17.69 2.12 -17.05
N ILE A 174 18.34 1.15 -16.38
CA ILE A 174 19.80 1.09 -16.24
C ILE A 174 20.42 0.24 -17.35
N THR A 175 19.88 -0.95 -17.60
CA THR A 175 20.46 -1.93 -18.55
C THR A 175 19.93 -1.77 -19.96
N ASN A 176 18.87 -0.96 -20.15
CA ASN A 176 18.13 -0.84 -21.40
C ASN A 176 17.65 -2.20 -21.96
N SER A 177 17.43 -3.18 -21.06
CA SER A 177 17.06 -4.54 -21.39
C SER A 177 15.94 -5.05 -20.49
N THR A 178 15.14 -5.98 -21.00
CA THR A 178 14.11 -6.67 -20.21
C THR A 178 14.62 -8.03 -19.78
N LEU A 179 14.28 -8.44 -18.55
CA LEU A 179 14.53 -9.80 -18.11
C LEU A 179 13.59 -10.77 -18.86
N PRO A 180 14.05 -12.00 -19.16
CA PRO A 180 13.18 -13.00 -19.78
C PRO A 180 11.92 -13.25 -18.95
N LEU A 181 10.77 -13.47 -19.60
CA LEU A 181 9.48 -13.61 -18.92
C LEU A 181 9.48 -14.73 -17.85
N PRO A 182 10.03 -15.94 -18.09
CA PRO A 182 10.07 -16.99 -17.07
C PRO A 182 10.89 -16.59 -15.84
N VAL A 183 11.92 -15.78 -16.04
CA VAL A 183 12.79 -15.28 -14.96
C VAL A 183 12.06 -14.28 -14.11
N MET A 184 11.36 -13.32 -14.74
CA MET A 184 10.55 -12.34 -14.01
C MET A 184 9.46 -13.02 -13.19
N LEU A 185 8.76 -14.00 -13.78
CA LEU A 185 7.76 -14.81 -13.09
C LEU A 185 8.36 -15.54 -11.89
N ALA A 186 9.47 -16.26 -12.09
CA ALA A 186 10.11 -17.01 -11.02
C ALA A 186 10.65 -16.09 -9.91
N TRP A 187 11.26 -14.95 -10.26
CA TRP A 187 11.80 -14.00 -9.29
C TRP A 187 10.71 -13.38 -8.42
N VAL A 188 9.64 -12.85 -9.04
CA VAL A 188 8.50 -12.26 -8.31
C VAL A 188 7.82 -13.32 -7.43
N PHE A 189 7.69 -14.56 -7.93
CA PHE A 189 7.17 -15.67 -7.15
C PHE A 189 8.01 -15.95 -5.90
N PHE A 190 9.33 -16.14 -6.04
CA PHE A 190 10.20 -16.44 -4.91
C PHE A 190 10.29 -15.28 -3.90
N LEU A 191 10.25 -14.03 -4.37
CA LEU A 191 10.15 -12.86 -3.50
C LEU A 191 8.88 -12.87 -2.66
N ALA A 192 7.73 -13.16 -3.27
CA ALA A 192 6.46 -13.22 -2.59
C ALA A 192 6.40 -14.40 -1.60
N VAL A 193 6.92 -15.57 -1.97
CA VAL A 193 7.06 -16.74 -1.07
C VAL A 193 7.91 -16.37 0.15
N LEU A 194 9.05 -15.74 -0.09
CA LEU A 194 9.98 -15.32 0.96
C LEU A 194 9.30 -14.34 1.92
N GLY A 195 8.60 -13.31 1.43
CA GLY A 195 7.92 -12.33 2.28
C GLY A 195 6.69 -12.88 3.00
N VAL A 196 5.83 -13.66 2.33
CA VAL A 196 4.65 -14.26 2.98
C VAL A 196 5.07 -15.22 4.09
N THR A 197 6.12 -16.01 3.89
CA THR A 197 6.59 -16.96 4.92
C THR A 197 7.27 -16.25 6.11
N MET A 198 7.94 -15.11 5.90
CA MET A 198 8.51 -14.28 6.98
C MET A 198 7.47 -13.75 7.97
N ALA A 199 6.21 -13.58 7.56
CA ALA A 199 5.15 -13.12 8.45
C ALA A 199 4.73 -14.17 9.49
N ILE A 200 5.04 -15.46 9.30
CA ILE A 200 4.65 -16.56 10.20
C ILE A 200 5.13 -16.32 11.65
N PRO A 201 6.44 -16.17 11.93
CA PRO A 201 6.91 -15.91 13.28
C PRO A 201 6.44 -14.53 13.80
N MET A 202 6.34 -13.54 12.91
CA MET A 202 5.95 -12.17 13.27
C MET A 202 4.50 -12.06 13.73
N LYS A 203 3.58 -12.83 13.12
CA LYS A 203 2.15 -12.78 13.47
C LYS A 203 1.92 -13.08 14.94
N ARG A 204 2.56 -14.13 15.45
CA ARG A 204 2.36 -14.53 16.84
C ARG A 204 2.83 -13.44 17.79
N GLN A 205 4.02 -12.90 17.56
CA GLN A 205 4.55 -11.83 18.40
C GLN A 205 3.72 -10.55 18.31
N MET A 206 3.50 -10.05 17.10
CA MET A 206 2.94 -8.71 16.87
C MET A 206 1.41 -8.65 17.01
N ILE A 207 0.71 -9.73 16.66
CA ILE A 207 -0.77 -9.75 16.64
C ILE A 207 -1.31 -10.44 17.88
N ASN A 208 -0.82 -11.64 18.23
CA ASN A 208 -1.35 -12.37 19.38
C ASN A 208 -0.88 -11.74 20.71
N ILE A 209 0.44 -11.60 20.88
CA ILE A 209 1.05 -11.22 22.17
C ILE A 209 0.99 -9.71 22.37
N GLU A 210 1.58 -8.95 21.46
CA GLU A 210 1.68 -7.49 21.60
C GLU A 210 0.44 -6.72 21.14
N GLN A 211 -0.41 -7.37 20.34
CA GLN A 211 -1.68 -6.81 19.89
C GLN A 211 -1.56 -5.45 19.19
N LEU A 212 -0.52 -5.27 18.36
CA LEU A 212 -0.34 -4.09 17.54
C LEU A 212 -1.59 -3.79 16.73
N ARG A 213 -1.83 -2.50 16.46
CA ARG A 213 -3.11 -2.03 15.91
C ARG A 213 -3.35 -2.50 14.49
N PHE A 214 -2.37 -2.34 13.59
CA PHE A 214 -2.54 -2.51 12.14
C PHE A 214 -3.84 -1.82 11.65
N PRO A 215 -3.87 -0.47 11.59
CA PRO A 215 -5.10 0.29 11.34
C PRO A 215 -5.88 -0.12 10.09
N SER A 216 -5.22 -0.41 8.96
CA SER A 216 -5.85 -0.93 7.74
C SER A 216 -6.48 -2.30 7.95
N GLY A 217 -5.88 -3.16 8.78
CA GLY A 217 -6.45 -4.45 9.17
C GLY A 217 -7.72 -4.30 10.02
N ILE A 218 -7.74 -3.32 10.93
CA ILE A 218 -8.96 -2.95 11.68
C ILE A 218 -10.03 -2.42 10.73
N ALA A 219 -9.66 -1.51 9.82
CA ALA A 219 -10.58 -0.92 8.85
C ALA A 219 -11.18 -1.99 7.91
N ALA A 220 -10.39 -2.97 7.48
CA ALA A 220 -10.87 -4.11 6.71
C ALA A 220 -11.86 -4.97 7.51
N ALA A 221 -11.56 -5.26 8.78
CA ALA A 221 -12.47 -6.01 9.66
C ALA A 221 -13.80 -5.28 9.90
N GLU A 222 -13.76 -3.98 10.18
CA GLU A 222 -14.95 -3.14 10.34
C GLU A 222 -15.75 -3.02 9.04
N THR A 223 -15.08 -2.92 7.89
CA THR A 223 -15.73 -2.91 6.58
C THR A 223 -16.44 -4.23 6.34
N LEU A 224 -15.76 -5.37 6.51
CA LEU A 224 -16.36 -6.70 6.37
C LEU A 224 -17.57 -6.87 7.30
N ARG A 225 -17.47 -6.39 8.54
CA ARG A 225 -18.58 -6.41 9.49
C ARG A 225 -19.73 -5.51 9.05
N ALA A 226 -19.45 -4.30 8.59
CA ALA A 226 -20.47 -3.38 8.09
C ALA A 226 -21.18 -3.92 6.83
N LEU A 227 -20.43 -4.55 5.92
CA LEU A 227 -20.96 -5.20 4.71
C LEU A 227 -21.91 -6.34 5.06
N HIS A 228 -21.54 -7.19 6.02
CA HIS A 228 -22.32 -8.35 6.44
C HIS A 228 -23.32 -8.06 7.58
N SER A 229 -23.39 -6.82 8.09
CA SER A 229 -24.39 -6.38 9.06
C SER A 229 -25.74 -6.15 8.40
N VAL A 230 -26.84 -6.28 9.15
CA VAL A 230 -28.20 -6.11 8.63
C VAL A 230 -28.41 -4.64 8.21
N GLY A 231 -28.31 -4.35 6.91
CA GLY A 231 -28.61 -3.04 6.33
C GLY A 231 -28.06 -2.85 4.91
N ASP A 232 -28.69 -1.95 4.13
CA ASP A 232 -28.30 -1.66 2.74
C ASP A 232 -27.02 -0.81 2.59
N LYS A 233 -26.30 -0.52 3.69
CA LYS A 233 -25.05 0.27 3.69
C LYS A 233 -24.00 -0.31 2.76
N GLY A 234 -23.74 -1.62 2.84
CA GLY A 234 -22.73 -2.26 2.00
C GLY A 234 -23.05 -2.21 0.51
N MET A 235 -24.33 -2.38 0.16
CA MET A 235 -24.79 -2.29 -1.23
C MET A 235 -24.70 -0.85 -1.76
N ARG A 236 -24.97 0.17 -0.94
CA ARG A 236 -24.81 1.57 -1.33
C ARG A 236 -23.35 1.93 -1.62
N SER A 237 -22.43 1.52 -0.75
CA SER A 237 -20.99 1.72 -0.94
C SER A 237 -20.50 1.05 -2.23
N ALA A 238 -20.93 -0.20 -2.48
CA ALA A 238 -20.58 -0.90 -3.70
C ALA A 238 -21.17 -0.29 -4.97
N LYS A 239 -22.43 0.18 -4.95
CA LYS A 239 -23.04 0.90 -6.07
C LYS A 239 -22.28 2.19 -6.36
N ALA A 240 -21.89 2.94 -5.33
CA ALA A 240 -21.11 4.17 -5.50
C ALA A 240 -19.75 3.88 -6.16
N LEU A 241 -19.05 2.82 -5.73
CA LEU A 241 -17.81 2.37 -6.35
C LEU A 241 -18.02 1.95 -7.81
N GLY A 242 -19.05 1.16 -8.10
CA GLY A 242 -19.36 0.67 -9.44
C GLY A 242 -19.70 1.81 -10.42
N TRP A 243 -20.55 2.76 -10.00
CA TRP A 243 -20.89 3.92 -10.82
C TRP A 243 -19.68 4.84 -11.03
N ALA A 244 -18.91 5.13 -9.98
CA ALA A 244 -17.69 5.92 -10.09
C ALA A 244 -16.68 5.26 -11.05
N GLY A 245 -16.52 3.93 -10.97
CA GLY A 245 -15.67 3.17 -11.89
C GLY A 245 -16.17 3.20 -13.34
N LEU A 246 -17.48 3.08 -13.57
CA LEU A 246 -18.05 3.18 -14.91
C LEU A 246 -17.86 4.58 -15.50
N PHE A 247 -18.13 5.64 -14.72
CA PHE A 247 -17.92 7.02 -15.18
C PHE A 247 -16.45 7.31 -15.47
N ALA A 248 -15.53 6.78 -14.66
CA ALA A 248 -14.10 6.91 -14.90
C ALA A 248 -13.64 6.17 -16.17
N LEU A 249 -14.17 4.97 -16.39
CA LEU A 249 -13.91 4.17 -17.58
C LEU A 249 -14.37 4.90 -18.84
N VAL A 250 -15.62 5.39 -18.86
CA VAL A 250 -16.17 6.14 -19.99
C VAL A 250 -15.42 7.47 -20.18
N GLY A 251 -15.14 8.17 -19.08
CA GLY A 251 -14.42 9.44 -19.11
C GLY A 251 -13.00 9.29 -19.67
N LYS A 252 -12.29 8.22 -19.31
CA LYS A 252 -10.94 7.94 -19.81
C LYS A 252 -10.96 7.55 -21.29
N PHE A 253 -11.93 6.73 -21.71
CA PHE A 253 -12.12 6.39 -23.12
C PHE A 253 -12.43 7.64 -23.96
N TRP A 254 -13.25 8.55 -23.44
CA TRP A 254 -13.54 9.82 -24.11
C TRP A 254 -12.32 10.75 -24.16
N ALA A 255 -11.48 10.71 -23.12
CA ALA A 255 -10.29 11.55 -23.06
C ALA A 255 -9.22 11.16 -24.10
N ASP A 256 -8.93 9.86 -24.23
CA ASP A 256 -7.76 9.38 -25.00
C ASP A 256 -8.10 8.30 -26.04
N GLY A 257 -9.26 7.64 -25.93
CA GLY A 257 -9.58 6.42 -26.69
C GLY A 257 -10.30 6.60 -28.02
N LEU A 258 -10.96 7.75 -28.26
CA LEU A 258 -11.76 7.93 -29.49
C LEU A 258 -10.94 7.82 -30.79
N VAL A 259 -9.66 8.22 -30.75
CA VAL A 259 -8.76 8.13 -31.90
C VAL A 259 -8.54 6.69 -32.35
N LEU A 260 -8.60 5.72 -31.43
CA LEU A 260 -8.46 4.29 -31.74
C LEU A 260 -9.68 3.73 -32.49
N VAL A 261 -10.84 4.37 -32.36
CA VAL A 261 -12.05 4.01 -33.15
C VAL A 261 -11.99 4.65 -34.53
N SER A 262 -11.65 5.94 -34.58
CA SER A 262 -11.45 6.66 -35.83
C SER A 262 -10.62 7.91 -35.60
N ALA A 263 -9.60 8.12 -36.43
CA ALA A 263 -8.80 9.34 -36.40
C ALA A 263 -9.66 10.63 -36.56
N LYS A 264 -10.82 10.54 -37.22
CA LYS A 264 -11.77 11.66 -37.38
C LYS A 264 -12.42 12.09 -36.06
N LEU A 265 -12.42 11.24 -35.04
CA LEU A 265 -13.00 11.54 -33.73
C LEU A 265 -12.01 12.23 -32.77
N ALA A 266 -10.73 12.34 -33.15
CA ALA A 266 -9.72 13.00 -32.34
C ALA A 266 -10.09 14.43 -31.90
N PRO A 267 -10.74 15.28 -32.73
CA PRO A 267 -11.17 16.63 -32.31
C PRO A 267 -12.23 16.65 -31.20
N PHE A 268 -12.94 15.53 -30.97
CA PHE A 268 -13.97 15.42 -29.93
C PHE A 268 -13.42 14.87 -28.61
N MET A 269 -12.13 14.54 -28.54
CA MET A 269 -11.49 14.04 -27.33
C MET A 269 -11.26 15.16 -26.31
N ILE A 270 -11.48 14.84 -25.03
CA ILE A 270 -11.16 15.77 -23.94
C ILE A 270 -9.67 16.12 -23.97
N GLY A 271 -8.78 15.18 -24.32
CA GLY A 271 -7.34 15.42 -24.45
C GLY A 271 -7.02 16.52 -25.48
N THR A 272 -7.71 16.53 -26.62
CA THR A 272 -7.54 17.55 -27.67
C THR A 272 -8.06 18.90 -27.22
N TRP A 273 -9.19 18.93 -26.51
CA TRP A 273 -9.75 20.17 -25.94
C TRP A 273 -8.81 20.75 -24.88
N MET A 274 -8.26 19.91 -24.00
CA MET A 274 -7.27 20.30 -23.00
C MET A 274 -6.00 20.82 -23.66
N THR A 275 -5.49 20.15 -24.70
CA THR A 275 -4.31 20.62 -25.45
C THR A 275 -4.54 22.01 -26.05
N THR A 276 -5.71 22.21 -26.69
CA THR A 276 -6.08 23.51 -27.28
C THR A 276 -6.22 24.60 -26.22
N LEU A 277 -6.86 24.28 -25.09
CA LEU A 277 -7.01 25.19 -23.96
C LEU A 277 -5.65 25.54 -23.35
N ASN A 278 -4.77 24.56 -23.17
CA ASN A 278 -3.43 24.76 -22.62
C ASN A 278 -2.55 25.62 -23.53
N GLN A 279 -2.65 25.44 -24.85
CA GLN A 279 -1.97 26.30 -25.81
C GLN A 279 -2.42 27.76 -25.68
N ARG A 280 -3.70 28.01 -25.44
CA ARG A 280 -4.25 29.37 -25.27
C ARG A 280 -3.92 30.00 -23.92
N VAL A 281 -3.92 29.21 -22.84
CA VAL A 281 -3.77 29.72 -21.46
C VAL A 281 -2.31 29.77 -21.03
N PHE A 282 -1.52 28.72 -21.31
CA PHE A 282 -0.14 28.58 -20.84
C PHE A 282 0.88 28.77 -21.98
N GLY A 283 0.53 28.40 -23.21
CA GLY A 283 1.46 28.45 -24.34
C GLY A 283 2.54 27.36 -24.32
N PRO A 284 3.35 27.25 -25.39
CA PRO A 284 4.24 26.11 -25.61
C PRO A 284 5.38 25.99 -24.59
N ALA A 285 5.90 27.12 -24.09
CA ALA A 285 7.01 27.12 -23.15
C ALA A 285 6.64 26.50 -21.78
N TRP A 286 5.43 26.80 -21.28
CA TRP A 286 4.94 26.27 -20.01
C TRP A 286 4.46 24.82 -20.13
N MET A 287 3.77 24.48 -21.23
CA MET A 287 3.43 23.09 -21.54
C MET A 287 4.70 22.22 -21.67
N GLY A 288 5.75 22.72 -22.31
CA GLY A 288 7.05 22.05 -22.39
C GLY A 288 7.74 21.82 -21.03
N ARG A 289 7.28 22.50 -19.97
CA ARG A 289 7.69 22.29 -18.57
C ARG A 289 6.65 21.50 -17.77
N THR A 290 5.69 20.87 -18.44
CA THR A 290 4.57 20.14 -17.84
C THR A 290 3.58 21.00 -17.05
N VAL A 291 3.73 22.34 -17.09
CA VAL A 291 2.83 23.28 -16.42
C VAL A 291 1.61 23.50 -17.31
N MET A 292 0.61 22.65 -17.13
CA MET A 292 -0.60 22.59 -17.94
C MET A 292 -1.76 21.96 -17.17
N LEU A 293 -2.99 22.10 -17.66
CA LEU A 293 -4.16 21.41 -17.11
C LEU A 293 -4.35 20.07 -17.83
N SER A 294 -4.40 18.97 -17.08
CA SER A 294 -4.66 17.64 -17.63
C SER A 294 -5.94 17.04 -17.06
N TRP A 295 -6.66 16.26 -17.86
CA TRP A 295 -7.83 15.52 -17.43
C TRP A 295 -7.43 14.12 -16.96
N GLU A 296 -7.01 14.03 -15.69
CA GLU A 296 -6.72 12.75 -15.02
C GLU A 296 -7.45 12.67 -13.65
N PRO A 297 -8.78 12.45 -13.66
CA PRO A 297 -9.61 12.37 -12.46
C PRO A 297 -9.11 11.40 -11.38
N MET A 298 -8.37 10.35 -11.76
CA MET A 298 -7.77 9.40 -10.82
C MET A 298 -6.86 10.09 -9.80
N PHE A 299 -6.15 11.16 -10.17
CA PHE A 299 -5.30 11.91 -9.24
C PHE A 299 -6.10 12.82 -8.32
N ILE A 300 -7.25 13.31 -8.78
CA ILE A 300 -8.22 14.02 -7.94
C ILE A 300 -8.81 13.05 -6.91
N ALA A 301 -9.22 11.85 -7.35
CA ALA A 301 -9.71 10.80 -6.47
C ALA A 301 -8.64 10.36 -5.45
N ALA A 302 -7.40 10.17 -5.89
CA ALA A 302 -6.26 9.89 -5.03
C ALA A 302 -6.01 11.00 -4.01
N GLY A 303 -6.08 12.27 -4.41
CA GLY A 303 -5.96 13.41 -3.49
C GLY A 303 -7.04 13.42 -2.41
N ALA A 304 -8.28 13.07 -2.76
CA ALA A 304 -9.40 13.04 -1.83
C ALA A 304 -9.21 12.03 -0.68
N ILE A 305 -8.47 10.94 -0.91
CA ILE A 305 -8.15 9.93 0.12
C ILE A 305 -6.78 10.11 0.78
N THR A 306 -5.84 10.81 0.12
CA THR A 306 -4.48 11.06 0.65
C THR A 306 -4.49 12.16 1.73
N GLY A 307 -5.46 13.08 1.65
CA GLY A 307 -5.65 14.15 2.62
C GLY A 307 -4.90 15.44 2.27
N LEU A 308 -5.48 16.56 2.71
CA LEU A 308 -5.07 17.90 2.27
C LEU A 308 -3.59 18.22 2.57
N HIS A 309 -3.07 17.76 3.71
CA HIS A 309 -1.69 18.05 4.15
C HIS A 309 -0.63 17.60 3.15
N VAL A 310 -0.71 16.35 2.71
CA VAL A 310 0.22 15.80 1.72
C VAL A 310 -0.02 16.46 0.36
N CYS A 311 -1.28 16.69 -0.01
CA CYS A 311 -1.64 17.24 -1.31
C CYS A 311 -1.14 18.68 -1.53
N TRP A 312 -1.24 19.57 -0.53
CA TRP A 312 -0.68 20.92 -0.65
C TRP A 312 0.85 20.90 -0.67
N SER A 313 1.47 19.94 0.05
CA SER A 313 2.92 19.74 0.02
C SER A 313 3.41 19.31 -1.37
N MET A 314 2.63 18.46 -2.05
CA MET A 314 2.89 18.06 -3.44
C MET A 314 2.77 19.25 -4.39
N LEU A 315 1.74 20.09 -4.25
CA LEU A 315 1.61 21.30 -5.05
C LEU A 315 2.80 22.25 -4.86
N LEU A 316 3.22 22.47 -3.61
CA LEU A 316 4.40 23.28 -3.30
C LEU A 316 5.67 22.69 -3.92
N GLY A 317 5.86 21.38 -3.84
CA GLY A 317 6.96 20.68 -4.51
C GLY A 317 6.92 20.82 -6.03
N SER A 318 5.73 20.72 -6.65
CA SER A 318 5.57 20.86 -8.09
C SER A 318 5.88 22.28 -8.56
N ILE A 319 5.39 23.32 -7.85
CA ILE A 319 5.69 24.72 -8.16
C ILE A 319 7.20 24.97 -8.07
N THR A 320 7.84 24.53 -6.98
CA THR A 320 9.28 24.75 -6.78
C THR A 320 10.13 24.03 -7.84
N SER A 321 9.78 22.81 -8.22
CA SER A 321 10.48 22.05 -9.26
C SER A 321 10.29 22.64 -10.65
N TRP A 322 9.04 22.80 -11.08
CA TRP A 322 8.70 23.02 -12.50
C TRP A 322 8.50 24.48 -12.88
N MET A 323 8.13 25.34 -11.92
CA MET A 323 7.91 26.77 -12.16
C MET A 323 9.08 27.65 -11.70
N ILE A 324 10.01 27.11 -10.89
CA ILE A 324 11.17 27.86 -10.39
C ILE A 324 12.47 27.20 -10.84
N PHE A 325 12.73 25.96 -10.40
CA PHE A 325 14.02 25.29 -10.63
C PHE A 325 14.29 25.01 -12.12
N ALA A 326 13.33 24.38 -12.83
CA ALA A 326 13.50 24.05 -14.24
C ALA A 326 13.67 25.29 -15.16
N PRO A 327 12.85 26.36 -15.04
CA PRO A 327 13.06 27.59 -15.81
C PRO A 327 14.41 28.26 -15.54
N VAL A 328 14.88 28.27 -14.29
CA VAL A 328 16.19 28.86 -13.94
C VAL A 328 17.33 28.11 -14.63
N LEU A 329 17.28 26.78 -14.68
CA LEU A 329 18.28 25.98 -15.38
C LEU A 329 18.23 26.12 -16.90
N GLN A 330 17.03 26.22 -17.48
CA GLN A 330 16.87 26.49 -18.91
C GLN A 330 17.39 27.89 -19.29
N HIS A 331 17.10 28.91 -18.47
CA HIS A 331 17.58 30.27 -18.71
C HIS A 331 19.12 30.36 -18.66
N ARG A 332 19.76 29.52 -17.85
CA ARG A 332 21.23 29.40 -17.77
C ARG A 332 21.84 28.51 -18.88
N GLY A 333 21.04 27.99 -19.80
CA GLY A 333 21.51 27.12 -20.88
C GLY A 333 21.98 25.73 -20.41
N ILE A 334 21.63 25.31 -19.19
CA ILE A 334 22.05 24.00 -18.65
C ILE A 334 21.13 22.88 -19.16
N ILE A 335 19.84 23.20 -19.31
CA ILE A 335 18.85 22.29 -19.90
C ILE A 335 18.56 22.79 -21.31
N GLU A 336 19.05 22.03 -22.30
CA GLU A 336 18.71 22.23 -23.70
C GLU A 336 17.48 21.38 -24.04
N GLY A 337 16.38 22.03 -24.40
CA GLY A 337 15.13 21.38 -24.79
C GLY A 337 13.98 21.47 -23.78
N SER A 338 12.86 20.88 -24.19
CA SER A 338 11.58 20.85 -23.46
C SER A 338 11.06 19.43 -23.37
N GLY A 339 10.10 19.21 -22.46
CA GLY A 339 9.46 17.92 -22.23
C GLY A 339 9.90 17.30 -20.91
N TYR A 340 9.03 16.45 -20.38
CA TYR A 340 9.24 15.79 -19.10
C TYR A 340 10.55 15.00 -19.07
N GLY A 341 10.79 14.15 -20.08
CA GLY A 341 11.95 13.26 -20.15
C GLY A 341 13.32 13.97 -20.13
N THR A 342 13.39 15.20 -20.63
CA THR A 342 14.62 16.01 -20.63
C THR A 342 14.82 16.71 -19.28
N ILE A 343 13.76 17.31 -18.73
CA ILE A 343 13.83 18.10 -17.50
C ILE A 343 14.01 17.19 -16.27
N ILE A 344 13.36 16.03 -16.25
CA ILE A 344 13.37 15.09 -15.11
C ILE A 344 14.78 14.64 -14.75
N GLN A 345 15.71 14.55 -15.70
CA GLN A 345 17.10 14.16 -15.47
C GLN A 345 17.86 15.09 -14.52
N TRP A 346 17.31 16.29 -14.28
CA TRP A 346 17.85 17.32 -13.40
C TRP A 346 17.07 17.43 -12.09
N THR A 347 15.73 17.52 -12.18
CA THR A 347 14.87 17.68 -10.99
C THR A 347 14.90 16.44 -10.10
N LEU A 348 15.00 15.24 -10.69
CA LEU A 348 15.02 13.96 -9.99
C LEU A 348 15.99 13.95 -8.80
N TRP A 349 17.20 14.47 -8.97
CA TRP A 349 18.26 14.38 -7.95
C TRP A 349 17.91 15.11 -6.66
N GLY A 350 17.24 16.27 -6.75
CA GLY A 350 16.78 17.01 -5.57
C GLY A 350 15.62 16.32 -4.86
N GLY A 351 14.63 15.86 -5.64
CA GLY A 351 13.48 15.11 -5.11
C GLY A 351 13.87 13.81 -4.43
N VAL A 352 14.70 13.01 -5.10
CA VAL A 352 15.20 11.73 -4.58
C VAL A 352 16.03 11.94 -3.33
N ALA A 353 16.94 12.91 -3.30
CA ALA A 353 17.72 13.21 -2.10
C ALA A 353 16.81 13.60 -0.91
N CYS A 354 15.79 14.41 -1.15
CA CYS A 354 14.78 14.76 -0.15
C CYS A 354 14.03 13.52 0.37
N MET A 355 13.57 12.63 -0.52
CA MET A 355 12.87 11.41 -0.15
C MET A 355 13.77 10.40 0.57
N VAL A 356 15.02 10.23 0.12
CA VAL A 356 16.00 9.31 0.73
C VAL A 356 16.33 9.77 2.14
N THR A 357 16.79 11.01 2.30
CA THR A 357 17.20 11.55 3.61
C THR A 357 16.05 11.63 4.60
N SER A 358 14.87 12.07 4.18
CA SER A 358 13.68 12.09 5.05
C SER A 358 13.23 10.69 5.44
N SER A 359 13.27 9.71 4.52
CA SER A 359 12.90 8.32 4.83
C SER A 359 13.87 7.66 5.80
N LEU A 360 15.18 7.86 5.62
CA LEU A 360 16.22 7.35 6.51
C LEU A 360 16.19 8.05 7.87
N LEU A 361 15.99 9.37 7.92
CA LEU A 361 15.86 10.10 9.17
C LEU A 361 14.60 9.70 9.93
N SER A 362 13.46 9.58 9.25
CA SER A 362 12.21 9.13 9.86
C SER A 362 12.34 7.72 10.43
N PHE A 363 13.06 6.83 9.73
CA PHE A 363 13.41 5.51 10.22
C PHE A 363 14.35 5.56 11.43
N ALA A 364 15.44 6.33 11.36
CA ALA A 364 16.38 6.52 12.48
C ALA A 364 15.68 7.09 13.72
N MET A 365 14.72 7.98 13.51
CA MET A 365 13.86 8.53 14.55
C MET A 365 12.92 7.50 15.21
N GLN A 366 12.72 6.34 14.59
CA GLN A 366 11.96 5.19 15.11
C GLN A 366 12.88 4.11 15.69
N TRP A 367 14.13 4.42 16.02
CA TRP A 367 15.11 3.45 16.54
C TRP A 367 14.62 2.66 17.76
N ARG A 368 13.73 3.23 18.59
CA ARG A 368 13.14 2.52 19.74
C ARG A 368 12.26 1.36 19.28
N THR A 369 11.42 1.60 18.28
CA THR A 369 10.57 0.59 17.63
C THR A 369 11.44 -0.45 16.93
N ALA A 370 12.48 -0.02 16.20
CA ALA A 370 13.44 -0.92 15.57
C ALA A 370 14.17 -1.81 16.60
N ARG A 371 14.67 -1.23 17.70
CA ARG A 371 15.34 -1.96 18.78
C ARG A 371 14.41 -2.98 19.44
N ARG A 372 13.14 -2.62 19.69
CA ARG A 372 12.14 -3.56 20.20
C ARG A 372 11.97 -4.74 19.26
N ALA A 373 11.82 -4.48 17.97
CA ALA A 373 11.73 -5.54 16.96
C ALA A 373 12.89 -6.54 17.08
N PHE A 374 14.13 -6.07 17.23
CA PHE A 374 15.29 -6.95 17.44
C PHE A 374 15.31 -7.69 18.78
N THR A 375 14.84 -7.08 19.88
CA THR A 375 14.70 -7.80 21.16
C THR A 375 13.66 -8.90 21.08
N ASP A 376 12.58 -8.67 20.33
CA ASP A 376 11.50 -9.64 20.17
C ASP A 376 11.93 -10.82 19.29
N LEU A 377 12.90 -10.62 18.40
CA LEU A 377 13.50 -11.70 17.62
C LEU A 377 14.07 -12.80 18.52
N GLY A 378 14.73 -12.41 19.62
CA GLY A 378 15.22 -13.35 20.62
C GLY A 378 14.08 -14.14 21.26
N ALA A 379 12.94 -13.50 21.54
CA ALA A 379 11.76 -14.17 22.08
C ALA A 379 11.06 -15.10 21.07
N MET A 380 11.09 -14.77 19.76
CA MET A 380 10.53 -15.61 18.70
C MET A 380 11.26 -16.96 18.56
N PHE A 381 12.59 -16.96 18.73
CA PHE A 381 13.44 -18.15 18.60
C PHE A 381 13.80 -18.81 19.92
N ALA A 382 13.59 -18.16 21.06
CA ALA A 382 13.67 -18.77 22.37
C ALA A 382 12.53 -19.78 22.53
N GLY A 383 12.77 -21.02 22.09
CA GLY A 383 11.81 -22.11 22.10
C GLY A 383 11.31 -22.41 23.51
N ARG A 384 10.18 -21.81 23.91
CA ARG A 384 9.40 -22.32 25.03
C ARG A 384 8.82 -23.68 24.62
N ARG A 385 9.29 -24.76 25.26
CA ARG A 385 8.63 -26.07 25.28
C ARG A 385 7.18 -25.84 25.71
N ARG A 386 6.24 -25.99 24.78
CA ARG A 386 4.80 -26.00 25.07
C ARG A 386 4.32 -27.43 25.14
N ASP A 387 3.35 -27.67 26.01
CA ASP A 387 2.64 -28.94 26.11
C ASP A 387 2.05 -29.35 24.76
N THR A 388 2.19 -30.64 24.43
CA THR A 388 1.75 -31.27 23.18
C THR A 388 0.23 -31.20 22.92
N HIS A 389 -0.55 -30.64 23.84
CA HIS A 389 -2.02 -30.56 23.79
C HIS A 389 -2.58 -29.11 23.71
N ASP A 390 -1.79 -28.09 23.37
CA ASP A 390 -2.28 -26.71 23.20
C ASP A 390 -3.17 -26.57 21.94
N PRO A 391 -4.51 -26.34 22.08
CA PRO A 391 -5.41 -26.20 20.94
C PRO A 391 -5.11 -24.96 20.08
N ILE A 392 -4.36 -23.97 20.61
CA ILE A 392 -3.96 -22.76 19.89
C ILE A 392 -2.77 -23.07 18.98
N ALA A 393 -1.78 -23.83 19.45
CA ALA A 393 -0.68 -24.32 18.62
C ALA A 393 -1.20 -25.14 17.42
N ALA A 394 -2.31 -25.86 17.60
CA ALA A 394 -2.96 -26.64 16.55
C ALA A 394 -3.62 -25.79 15.45
N ILE A 395 -3.83 -24.49 15.64
CA ILE A 395 -4.40 -23.58 14.63
C ILE A 395 -3.37 -22.61 14.03
N GLU A 396 -2.25 -22.36 14.72
CA GLU A 396 -1.17 -21.46 14.27
C GLU A 396 -0.33 -22.08 13.15
N THR A 397 0.17 -21.26 12.22
CA THR A 397 1.01 -21.73 11.11
C THR A 397 2.28 -22.45 11.61
N PRO A 398 2.59 -23.67 11.12
CA PRO A 398 3.76 -24.41 11.57
C PRO A 398 5.07 -23.68 11.24
N ALA A 399 6.03 -23.70 12.17
CA ALA A 399 7.38 -23.14 11.93
C ALA A 399 8.09 -23.80 10.74
N ALA A 400 7.76 -25.05 10.43
CA ALA A 400 8.28 -25.75 9.25
C ALA A 400 7.93 -25.03 7.93
N TRP A 401 6.80 -24.34 7.85
CA TRP A 401 6.43 -23.56 6.65
C TRP A 401 7.27 -22.29 6.50
N PHE A 402 7.66 -21.68 7.62
CA PHE A 402 8.63 -20.59 7.62
C PHE A 402 9.97 -21.09 7.10
N VAL A 403 10.55 -22.14 7.72
CA VAL A 403 11.85 -22.69 7.33
C VAL A 403 11.85 -23.15 5.87
N GLY A 404 10.84 -23.92 5.46
CA GLY A 404 10.68 -24.39 4.09
C GLY A 404 10.55 -23.24 3.09
N GLY A 405 9.73 -22.23 3.41
CA GLY A 405 9.56 -21.03 2.59
C GLY A 405 10.84 -20.20 2.44
N GLN A 406 11.60 -20.04 3.52
CA GLN A 406 12.88 -19.32 3.49
C GLN A 406 13.93 -20.08 2.68
N ILE A 407 14.01 -21.41 2.83
CA ILE A 407 14.94 -22.24 2.03
C ILE A 407 14.57 -22.19 0.55
N VAL A 408 13.29 -22.39 0.21
CA VAL A 408 12.82 -22.35 -1.18
C VAL A 408 13.04 -20.96 -1.79
N GLY A 409 12.69 -19.90 -1.07
CA GLY A 409 12.93 -18.52 -1.50
C GLY A 409 14.41 -18.22 -1.70
N LEU A 410 15.27 -18.60 -0.73
CA LEU A 410 16.71 -18.41 -0.81
C LEU A 410 17.31 -19.15 -1.99
N VAL A 411 17.04 -20.46 -2.14
CA VAL A 411 17.60 -21.27 -3.22
C VAL A 411 17.13 -20.74 -4.59
N GLY A 412 15.85 -20.43 -4.73
CA GLY A 412 15.30 -19.87 -5.97
C GLY A 412 15.92 -18.53 -6.35
N LEU A 413 16.00 -17.59 -5.41
CA LEU A 413 16.62 -16.27 -5.63
C LEU A 413 18.13 -16.36 -5.84
N ALA A 414 18.81 -17.26 -5.14
CA ALA A 414 20.26 -17.42 -5.25
C ALA A 414 20.63 -18.04 -6.60
N TRP A 415 19.87 -19.02 -7.08
CA TRP A 415 20.02 -19.59 -8.42
C TRP A 415 19.76 -18.55 -9.51
N LEU A 416 18.61 -17.86 -9.48
CA LEU A 416 18.28 -16.84 -10.48
C LEU A 416 19.25 -15.65 -10.45
N GLY A 417 19.61 -15.20 -9.24
CA GLY A 417 20.54 -14.08 -9.04
C GLY A 417 21.93 -14.38 -9.59
N HIS A 418 22.43 -15.60 -9.38
CA HIS A 418 23.73 -15.99 -9.89
C HIS A 418 23.77 -16.10 -11.41
N VAL A 419 22.76 -16.76 -12.00
CA VAL A 419 22.75 -17.04 -13.44
C VAL A 419 22.49 -15.78 -14.28
N ILE A 420 21.75 -14.80 -13.74
CA ILE A 420 21.16 -13.72 -14.56
C ILE A 420 21.65 -12.34 -14.14
N LEU A 421 21.88 -12.14 -12.85
CA LEU A 421 22.23 -10.84 -12.27
C LEU A 421 23.70 -10.78 -11.84
N GLU A 422 24.47 -11.83 -12.15
CA GLU A 422 25.87 -12.02 -11.74
C GLU A 422 26.07 -11.85 -10.23
N MET A 423 25.03 -12.16 -9.44
CA MET A 423 25.02 -12.01 -7.99
C MET A 423 25.55 -13.29 -7.35
N PRO A 424 26.71 -13.28 -6.67
CA PRO A 424 27.24 -14.45 -5.99
C PRO A 424 26.24 -15.01 -4.96
N TYR A 425 26.20 -16.34 -4.80
CA TYR A 425 25.27 -17.00 -3.87
C TYR A 425 25.35 -16.46 -2.44
N TRP A 426 26.56 -16.14 -1.96
CA TRP A 426 26.74 -15.57 -0.62
C TRP A 426 26.13 -14.18 -0.48
N GLN A 427 26.15 -13.36 -1.54
CA GLN A 427 25.50 -12.05 -1.55
C GLN A 427 23.99 -12.20 -1.45
N THR A 428 23.42 -13.20 -2.11
CA THR A 428 21.97 -13.48 -1.98
C THR A 428 21.62 -13.95 -0.58
N ALA A 429 22.44 -14.82 0.02
CA ALA A 429 22.26 -15.23 1.41
C ALA A 429 22.30 -14.03 2.37
N VAL A 430 23.26 -13.12 2.21
CA VAL A 430 23.33 -11.87 3.00
C VAL A 430 22.09 -11.01 2.76
N ALA A 431 21.64 -10.86 1.51
CA ALA A 431 20.44 -10.08 1.20
C ALA A 431 19.20 -10.67 1.87
N VAL A 432 19.01 -11.99 1.85
CA VAL A 432 17.87 -12.66 2.49
C VAL A 432 17.91 -12.51 4.02
N LEU A 433 19.08 -12.72 4.63
CA LEU A 433 19.26 -12.55 6.08
C LEU A 433 19.00 -11.12 6.52
N LEU A 434 19.54 -10.13 5.80
CA LEU A 434 19.27 -8.72 6.03
C LEU A 434 17.79 -8.39 5.84
N SER A 435 17.15 -8.96 4.81
CA SER A 435 15.74 -8.77 4.52
C SER A 435 14.84 -9.26 5.64
N PHE A 436 15.18 -10.36 6.30
CA PHE A 436 14.44 -10.83 7.48
C PHE A 436 14.46 -9.82 8.63
N ALA A 437 15.65 -9.31 8.96
CA ALA A 437 15.83 -8.29 9.99
C ALA A 437 15.07 -6.99 9.67
N LEU A 438 15.16 -6.52 8.43
CA LEU A 438 14.52 -5.27 7.99
C LEU A 438 12.99 -5.43 7.82
N ALA A 439 12.52 -6.59 7.35
CA ALA A 439 11.09 -6.89 7.26
C ALA A 439 10.44 -6.92 8.64
N LEU A 440 11.15 -7.42 9.66
CA LEU A 440 10.68 -7.39 11.05
C LEU A 440 10.43 -5.97 11.53
N VAL A 441 11.39 -5.06 11.27
CA VAL A 441 11.22 -3.66 11.63
C VAL A 441 10.10 -3.02 10.81
N ALA A 442 10.05 -3.28 9.51
CA ALA A 442 9.00 -2.75 8.63
C ALA A 442 7.60 -3.14 9.10
N CYS A 443 7.39 -4.42 9.39
CA CYS A 443 6.11 -4.96 9.86
C CYS A 443 5.66 -4.34 11.19
N ARG A 444 6.59 -4.11 12.11
CA ARG A 444 6.28 -3.41 13.37
C ARG A 444 5.83 -1.98 13.13
N VAL A 445 6.56 -1.25 12.28
CA VAL A 445 6.20 0.13 11.90
C VAL A 445 4.83 0.13 11.23
N THR A 446 4.53 -0.80 10.33
CA THR A 446 3.19 -0.97 9.74
C THR A 446 2.13 -1.21 10.82
N GLY A 447 2.41 -2.07 11.81
CA GLY A 447 1.48 -2.35 12.91
C GLY A 447 1.20 -1.13 13.81
N GLU A 448 2.16 -0.22 13.95
CA GLU A 448 2.04 1.00 14.77
C GLU A 448 1.44 2.18 13.98
N THR A 449 1.81 2.35 12.70
CA THR A 449 1.54 3.58 11.93
C THR A 449 0.76 3.36 10.62
N ASP A 450 0.43 2.13 10.26
CA ASP A 450 -0.24 1.76 9.01
C ASP A 450 0.55 2.06 7.72
N THR A 451 1.85 2.34 7.85
CA THR A 451 2.71 2.66 6.72
C THR A 451 3.91 1.74 6.72
N THR A 452 4.07 0.95 5.67
CA THR A 452 5.23 0.08 5.51
C THR A 452 6.40 0.89 4.94
N PRO A 453 7.53 1.03 5.66
CA PRO A 453 8.67 1.83 5.20
C PRO A 453 9.52 1.11 4.14
N VAL A 454 8.88 0.53 3.11
CA VAL A 454 9.51 -0.28 2.05
C VAL A 454 10.66 0.48 1.39
N GLY A 455 10.45 1.77 1.09
CA GLY A 455 11.48 2.61 0.48
C GLY A 455 12.70 2.83 1.38
N ALA A 456 12.54 2.90 2.70
CA ALA A 456 13.68 3.04 3.62
C ALA A 456 14.45 1.72 3.74
N MET A 457 13.74 0.59 3.87
CA MET A 457 14.36 -0.73 3.96
C MET A 457 15.16 -1.08 2.70
N GLY A 458 14.59 -0.80 1.52
CA GLY A 458 15.31 -0.95 0.25
C GLY A 458 16.60 -0.12 0.22
N LYS A 459 16.54 1.15 0.64
CA LYS A 459 17.72 2.04 0.65
C LYS A 459 18.80 1.61 1.64
N ILE A 460 18.43 1.05 2.81
CA ILE A 460 19.40 0.48 3.75
C ILE A 460 20.15 -0.69 3.10
N THR A 461 19.43 -1.55 2.38
CA THR A 461 20.04 -2.63 1.60
C THR A 461 20.89 -2.10 0.45
N GLN A 462 20.43 -1.08 -0.29
CA GLN A 462 21.26 -0.43 -1.33
C GLN A 462 22.55 0.15 -0.75
N LEU A 463 22.51 0.80 0.43
CA LEU A 463 23.72 1.29 1.10
C LEU A 463 24.66 0.15 1.49
N THR A 464 24.11 -0.94 2.00
CA THR A 464 24.88 -2.14 2.38
C THR A 464 25.58 -2.75 1.17
N PHE A 465 24.86 -2.96 0.07
CA PHE A 465 25.41 -3.55 -1.14
C PHE A 465 26.26 -2.58 -1.97
N GLY A 466 26.10 -1.26 -1.78
CA GLY A 466 27.03 -0.27 -2.32
C GLY A 466 28.44 -0.40 -1.73
N VAL A 467 28.53 -0.89 -0.48
CA VAL A 467 29.81 -1.21 0.19
C VAL A 467 30.27 -2.63 -0.12
N LEU A 468 29.37 -3.62 -0.09
CA LEU A 468 29.72 -5.04 -0.29
C LEU A 468 30.03 -5.40 -1.74
N SER A 469 29.46 -4.68 -2.72
CA SER A 469 29.67 -4.91 -4.15
C SER A 469 29.83 -3.57 -4.90
N PRO A 470 30.92 -2.83 -4.64
CA PRO A 470 31.14 -1.53 -5.29
C PRO A 470 31.14 -1.66 -6.82
N GLY A 471 30.52 -0.71 -7.51
CA GLY A 471 30.43 -0.71 -8.98
C GLY A 471 29.34 -1.62 -9.56
N ASN A 472 28.81 -2.59 -8.81
CA ASN A 472 27.77 -3.49 -9.33
C ASN A 472 26.35 -2.96 -9.05
N THR A 473 25.85 -2.18 -10.01
CA THR A 473 24.51 -1.56 -9.92
C THR A 473 23.39 -2.60 -9.90
N ASN A 474 23.55 -3.72 -10.61
CA ASN A 474 22.53 -4.78 -10.68
C ASN A 474 22.37 -5.48 -9.33
N VAL A 475 23.48 -5.88 -8.71
CA VAL A 475 23.50 -6.46 -7.36
C VAL A 475 22.92 -5.47 -6.35
N ASN A 476 23.32 -4.20 -6.41
CA ASN A 476 22.82 -3.16 -5.53
C ASN A 476 21.28 -3.06 -5.56
N LEU A 477 20.72 -3.03 -6.78
CA LEU A 477 19.31 -2.84 -7.01
C LEU A 477 18.49 -4.09 -6.67
N MET A 478 18.97 -5.28 -7.08
CA MET A 478 18.23 -6.53 -6.92
C MET A 478 18.29 -7.06 -5.49
N SER A 479 19.39 -6.88 -4.77
CA SER A 479 19.44 -7.16 -3.33
C SER A 479 18.44 -6.30 -2.54
N ALA A 480 18.34 -5.01 -2.87
CA ALA A 480 17.35 -4.10 -2.28
C ALA A 480 15.91 -4.48 -2.65
N ASN A 481 15.70 -5.01 -3.85
CA ASN A 481 14.40 -5.56 -4.27
C ASN A 481 13.98 -6.71 -3.36
N VAL A 482 14.91 -7.62 -3.00
CA VAL A 482 14.62 -8.72 -2.06
C VAL A 482 14.07 -8.18 -0.75
N THR A 483 14.74 -7.18 -0.16
CA THR A 483 14.31 -6.58 1.11
C THR A 483 12.96 -5.87 1.00
N ALA A 484 12.77 -5.06 -0.05
CA ALA A 484 11.54 -4.30 -0.23
C ALA A 484 10.33 -5.23 -0.45
N ALA A 485 10.48 -6.23 -1.31
CA ALA A 485 9.43 -7.21 -1.60
C ALA A 485 9.07 -8.06 -0.38
N ALA A 486 10.09 -8.52 0.35
CA ALA A 486 9.92 -9.26 1.59
C ALA A 486 9.14 -8.44 2.61
N SER A 487 9.60 -7.21 2.88
CA SER A 487 8.98 -6.30 3.84
C SER A 487 7.54 -5.98 3.48
N SER A 488 7.26 -5.70 2.20
CA SER A 488 5.90 -5.40 1.73
C SER A 488 4.98 -6.60 1.87
N SER A 489 5.39 -7.77 1.34
CA SER A 489 4.56 -8.97 1.35
C SER A 489 4.30 -9.49 2.77
N SER A 490 5.29 -9.40 3.67
CA SER A 490 5.10 -9.73 5.09
C SER A 490 4.11 -8.79 5.76
N ALA A 491 4.24 -7.47 5.54
CA ALA A 491 3.37 -6.47 6.14
C ALA A 491 1.92 -6.59 5.62
N ASP A 492 1.74 -6.89 4.34
CA ASP A 492 0.43 -7.15 3.73
C ASP A 492 -0.25 -8.35 4.42
N LEU A 493 0.45 -9.48 4.56
CA LEU A 493 -0.10 -10.66 5.25
C LEU A 493 -0.42 -10.38 6.72
N LEU A 494 0.42 -9.63 7.44
CA LEU A 494 0.11 -9.27 8.83
C LEU A 494 -1.12 -8.37 8.94
N THR A 495 -1.31 -7.46 7.98
CA THR A 495 -2.51 -6.60 7.92
C THR A 495 -3.77 -7.45 7.69
N ASP A 496 -3.69 -8.42 6.78
CA ASP A 496 -4.78 -9.36 6.51
C ASP A 496 -5.04 -10.30 7.71
N LEU A 497 -3.99 -10.82 8.34
CA LEU A 497 -4.09 -11.65 9.55
C LEU A 497 -4.64 -10.85 10.73
N LYS A 498 -4.38 -9.54 10.83
CA LYS A 498 -5.03 -8.70 11.85
C LYS A 498 -6.54 -8.66 11.62
N SER A 499 -6.97 -8.42 10.38
CA SER A 499 -8.41 -8.38 10.07
C SER A 499 -9.08 -9.71 10.40
N GLY A 500 -8.45 -10.83 10.04
CA GLY A 500 -8.93 -12.17 10.37
C GLY A 500 -8.91 -12.47 11.86
N TYR A 501 -7.88 -12.06 12.59
CA TYR A 501 -7.78 -12.20 14.05
C TYR A 501 -8.95 -11.51 14.75
N LEU A 502 -9.29 -10.28 14.35
CA LEU A 502 -10.43 -9.55 14.92
C LEU A 502 -11.78 -10.20 14.61
N LEU A 503 -11.90 -10.86 13.44
CA LEU A 503 -13.09 -11.58 13.02
C LEU A 503 -13.19 -13.02 13.55
N GLY A 504 -12.11 -13.55 14.15
CA GLY A 504 -12.03 -14.93 14.63
C GLY A 504 -11.73 -15.97 13.55
N ALA A 505 -11.02 -15.57 12.49
CA ALA A 505 -10.58 -16.43 11.40
C ALA A 505 -9.46 -17.40 11.82
N HIS A 506 -9.31 -18.49 11.07
CA HIS A 506 -8.24 -19.46 11.24
C HIS A 506 -6.97 -19.00 10.50
N PRO A 507 -5.85 -18.72 11.20
CA PRO A 507 -4.68 -18.08 10.59
C PRO A 507 -4.01 -18.95 9.51
N ARG A 508 -3.89 -20.28 9.68
CA ARG A 508 -3.42 -21.18 8.60
C ARG A 508 -4.24 -21.05 7.31
N LYS A 509 -5.57 -20.92 7.41
CA LYS A 509 -6.45 -20.85 6.24
C LYS A 509 -6.24 -19.55 5.48
N GLN A 510 -6.05 -18.43 6.18
CA GLN A 510 -5.71 -17.15 5.57
C GLN A 510 -4.31 -17.18 4.93
N PHE A 511 -3.33 -17.80 5.58
CA PHE A 511 -2.00 -17.98 5.00
C PHE A 511 -2.07 -18.74 3.67
N ILE A 512 -2.81 -19.85 3.62
CA ILE A 512 -3.00 -20.63 2.38
C ILE A 512 -3.72 -19.79 1.32
N ALA A 513 -4.74 -19.01 1.71
CA ALA A 513 -5.46 -18.12 0.80
C ALA A 513 -4.51 -17.09 0.16
N GLN A 514 -3.66 -16.45 0.97
CA GLN A 514 -2.68 -15.49 0.48
C GLN A 514 -1.60 -16.15 -0.38
N PHE A 515 -1.12 -17.34 0.02
CA PHE A 515 -0.17 -18.11 -0.76
C PHE A 515 -0.74 -18.50 -2.14
N ALA A 516 -2.02 -18.86 -2.21
CA ALA A 516 -2.69 -19.14 -3.49
C ALA A 516 -2.77 -17.89 -4.38
N GLY A 517 -3.00 -16.72 -3.79
CA GLY A 517 -3.02 -15.44 -4.51
C GLY A 517 -1.68 -15.06 -5.12
N ILE A 518 -0.54 -15.52 -4.58
CA ILE A 518 0.79 -15.28 -5.16
C ILE A 518 0.87 -15.82 -6.59
N PHE A 519 0.35 -17.02 -6.87
CA PHE A 519 0.47 -17.63 -8.20
C PHE A 519 -0.25 -16.80 -9.27
N VAL A 520 -1.51 -16.45 -9.00
CA VAL A 520 -2.31 -15.66 -9.93
C VAL A 520 -1.78 -14.23 -10.01
N GLY A 521 -1.44 -13.62 -8.87
CA GLY A 521 -0.83 -12.30 -8.80
C GLY A 521 0.43 -12.20 -9.64
N THR A 522 1.35 -13.13 -9.45
CA THR A 522 2.62 -13.16 -10.18
C THR A 522 2.36 -13.28 -11.67
N LEU A 523 1.50 -14.20 -12.08
CA LEU A 523 1.16 -14.38 -13.49
C LEU A 523 0.54 -13.10 -14.09
N VAL A 524 -0.51 -12.56 -13.48
CA VAL A 524 -1.24 -11.41 -14.01
C VAL A 524 -0.37 -10.14 -13.99
N THR A 525 0.30 -9.85 -12.87
CA THR A 525 1.11 -8.63 -12.74
C THR A 525 2.33 -8.63 -13.65
N VAL A 526 3.04 -9.75 -13.76
CA VAL A 526 4.25 -9.84 -14.61
C VAL A 526 3.85 -9.78 -16.09
N LEU A 527 2.80 -10.50 -16.49
CA LEU A 527 2.30 -10.42 -17.86
C LEU A 527 1.87 -8.99 -18.18
N ALA A 528 1.02 -8.39 -17.34
CA ALA A 528 0.57 -7.03 -17.53
C ALA A 528 1.72 -6.01 -17.58
N PHE A 529 2.73 -6.16 -16.73
CA PHE A 529 3.92 -5.31 -16.78
C PHE A 529 4.67 -5.47 -18.10
N ARG A 530 4.81 -6.70 -18.61
CA ARG A 530 5.42 -6.93 -19.91
C ARG A 530 4.64 -6.30 -21.06
N LEU A 531 3.30 -6.21 -20.94
CA LEU A 531 2.45 -5.53 -21.93
C LEU A 531 2.56 -4.01 -21.84
N LEU A 532 2.50 -3.46 -20.63
CA LEU A 532 2.55 -2.01 -20.39
C LEU A 532 3.95 -1.43 -20.61
N VAL A 533 4.98 -2.23 -20.33
CA VAL A 533 6.39 -1.84 -20.40
C VAL A 533 7.14 -2.78 -21.34
N PRO A 534 6.95 -2.62 -22.66
CA PRO A 534 7.58 -3.51 -23.64
C PRO A 534 9.11 -3.37 -23.67
N ASP A 535 9.61 -2.17 -23.43
CA ASP A 535 11.03 -1.82 -23.38
C ASP A 535 11.24 -0.59 -22.47
N ALA A 536 12.50 -0.20 -22.26
CA ALA A 536 12.82 0.88 -21.32
C ALA A 536 12.41 2.28 -21.81
N SER A 537 12.13 2.48 -23.11
CA SER A 537 11.83 3.81 -23.67
C SER A 537 10.51 4.39 -23.18
N VAL A 538 9.54 3.55 -22.81
CA VAL A 538 8.26 4.01 -22.25
C VAL A 538 8.41 4.49 -20.81
N LEU A 539 9.46 4.09 -20.09
CA LEU A 539 9.73 4.49 -18.71
C LEU A 539 10.45 5.84 -18.67
N GLY A 540 10.02 6.73 -17.77
CA GLY A 540 10.52 8.11 -17.74
C GLY A 540 10.01 8.98 -18.89
N SER A 541 8.99 8.52 -19.61
CA SER A 541 8.29 9.26 -20.66
C SER A 541 7.03 9.95 -20.11
N ASP A 542 6.31 10.67 -20.98
CA ASP A 542 5.00 11.24 -20.64
C ASP A 542 3.92 10.16 -20.39
N GLN A 543 4.08 8.96 -20.96
CA GLN A 543 3.16 7.84 -20.74
C GLN A 543 3.34 7.24 -19.34
N PHE A 544 4.59 6.88 -19.00
CA PHE A 544 4.95 6.33 -17.69
C PHE A 544 6.15 7.08 -17.09
N PRO A 545 5.89 8.14 -16.29
CA PRO A 545 6.91 8.85 -15.52
C PRO A 545 7.81 7.96 -14.66
N ALA A 546 7.25 6.88 -14.12
CA ALA A 546 7.89 5.89 -13.27
C ALA A 546 8.76 6.48 -12.13
N PRO A 547 8.23 7.40 -11.29
CA PRO A 547 9.01 8.09 -10.25
C PRO A 547 9.65 7.14 -9.23
N ALA A 548 8.98 6.03 -8.89
CA ALA A 548 9.54 5.00 -8.04
C ALA A 548 10.80 4.37 -8.67
N ALA A 549 10.71 3.96 -9.94
CA ALA A 549 11.83 3.42 -10.70
C ALA A 549 13.00 4.42 -10.80
N GLN A 550 12.70 5.68 -11.11
CA GLN A 550 13.72 6.74 -11.21
C GLN A 550 14.43 6.95 -9.86
N THR A 551 13.69 6.91 -8.75
CA THR A 551 14.27 7.01 -7.40
C THR A 551 15.23 5.87 -7.11
N TRP A 552 14.81 4.64 -7.38
CA TRP A 552 15.62 3.43 -7.17
C TRP A 552 16.86 3.42 -8.05
N ARG A 553 16.72 3.80 -9.32
CA ARG A 553 17.82 3.98 -10.29
C ARG A 553 18.83 5.03 -9.81
N ALA A 554 18.36 6.21 -9.42
CA ALA A 554 19.23 7.31 -9.00
C ALA A 554 20.10 6.93 -7.79
N VAL A 555 19.52 6.23 -6.81
CA VAL A 555 20.28 5.73 -5.64
C VAL A 555 21.28 4.65 -6.06
N ALA A 556 20.86 3.69 -6.88
CA ALA A 556 21.75 2.61 -7.33
C ALA A 556 22.96 3.16 -8.11
N LEU A 557 22.75 4.12 -9.01
CA LEU A 557 23.81 4.80 -9.76
C LEU A 557 24.71 5.62 -8.83
N ALA A 558 24.14 6.40 -7.91
CA ALA A 558 24.91 7.23 -6.98
C ALA A 558 25.84 6.40 -6.08
N LEU A 559 25.38 5.22 -5.63
CA LEU A 559 26.16 4.33 -4.77
C LEU A 559 27.16 3.48 -5.55
N SER A 560 26.86 3.12 -6.81
CA SER A 560 27.73 2.25 -7.60
C SER A 560 28.81 3.02 -8.36
N GLN A 561 28.46 4.18 -8.94
CA GLN A 561 29.37 5.01 -9.75
C GLN A 561 29.96 6.19 -8.97
N GLY A 562 29.45 6.44 -7.76
CA GLY A 562 29.86 7.54 -6.91
C GLY A 562 29.24 8.88 -7.32
N VAL A 563 28.86 9.69 -6.34
CA VAL A 563 28.20 11.00 -6.54
C VAL A 563 29.10 12.00 -7.27
N ARG A 564 30.43 11.82 -7.22
CA ARG A 564 31.41 12.69 -7.90
C ARG A 564 31.39 12.56 -9.42
N SER A 565 30.82 11.48 -9.96
CA SER A 565 30.62 11.32 -11.41
C SER A 565 29.52 12.24 -11.96
N LEU A 566 28.70 12.84 -11.09
CA LEU A 566 27.59 13.70 -11.47
C LEU A 566 28.03 15.14 -11.68
N GLY A 567 27.42 15.83 -12.65
CA GLY A 567 27.68 17.24 -12.88
C GLY A 567 27.35 18.13 -11.65
N PRO A 568 27.97 19.32 -11.52
CA PRO A 568 27.88 20.15 -10.31
C PRO A 568 26.45 20.46 -9.85
N VAL A 569 25.55 20.75 -10.80
CA VAL A 569 24.14 21.04 -10.51
C VAL A 569 23.46 19.87 -9.82
N LYS A 570 23.72 18.63 -10.26
CA LYS A 570 23.13 17.42 -9.66
C LYS A 570 23.64 17.23 -8.23
N ILE A 571 24.92 17.49 -7.98
CA ILE A 571 25.51 17.43 -6.63
C ILE A 571 24.86 18.46 -5.70
N TRP A 572 24.72 19.71 -6.14
CA TRP A 572 24.06 20.75 -5.34
C TRP A 572 22.58 20.45 -5.12
N SER A 573 21.88 19.90 -6.12
CA SER A 573 20.50 19.40 -5.95
C SER A 573 20.42 18.31 -4.89
N ILE A 574 21.36 17.36 -4.86
CA ILE A 574 21.43 16.32 -3.82
C ILE A 574 21.65 16.95 -2.44
N ALA A 575 22.58 17.89 -2.32
CA ALA A 575 22.90 18.54 -1.05
C ALA A 575 21.70 19.33 -0.49
N ILE A 576 21.11 20.19 -1.32
CA ILE A 576 19.96 21.02 -0.93
C ILE A 576 18.73 20.13 -0.68
N GLY A 577 18.44 19.20 -1.59
CA GLY A 577 17.33 18.26 -1.43
C GLY A 577 17.46 17.41 -0.18
N GLY A 578 18.67 16.92 0.11
CA GLY A 578 18.98 16.18 1.32
C GLY A 578 18.78 17.00 2.60
N LEU A 579 19.24 18.25 2.61
CA LEU A 579 19.03 19.17 3.73
C LEU A 579 17.54 19.46 3.94
N VAL A 580 16.80 19.74 2.87
CA VAL A 580 15.34 19.95 2.92
C VAL A 580 14.63 18.71 3.47
N GLY A 581 15.03 17.51 3.04
CA GLY A 581 14.48 16.25 3.55
C GLY A 581 14.72 16.06 5.04
N ILE A 582 15.92 16.37 5.54
CA ILE A 582 16.27 16.33 6.97
C ILE A 582 15.43 17.34 7.75
N VAL A 583 15.38 18.59 7.29
CA VAL A 583 14.66 19.68 7.96
C VAL A 583 13.17 19.38 8.02
N LEU A 584 12.55 19.00 6.90
CA LEU A 584 11.11 18.69 6.84
C LEU A 584 10.74 17.42 7.63
N ALA A 585 11.65 16.45 7.80
CA ALA A 585 11.41 15.31 8.67
C ALA A 585 11.60 15.63 10.17
N ALA A 586 12.47 16.59 10.51
CA ALA A 586 12.74 16.99 11.89
C ALA A 586 11.72 18.01 12.44
N LEU A 587 11.31 18.99 11.62
CA LEU A 587 10.44 20.10 12.03
C LEU A 587 9.12 19.66 12.70
N PRO A 588 8.38 18.63 12.21
CA PRO A 588 7.14 18.19 12.86
C PRO A 588 7.34 17.70 14.29
N LYS A 589 8.54 17.19 14.64
CA LYS A 589 8.87 16.78 16.01
C LYS A 589 9.23 17.95 16.92
N ILE A 590 9.86 18.98 16.36
CA ILE A 590 10.24 20.20 17.09
C ILE A 590 9.00 21.08 17.32
N PHE A 591 8.11 21.16 16.33
CA PHE A 591 6.91 21.99 16.34
C PHE A 591 5.62 21.18 16.12
N PRO A 592 5.25 20.29 17.06
CA PRO A 592 4.10 19.39 16.88
C PRO A 592 2.77 20.13 16.73
N LYS A 593 2.63 21.33 17.32
CA LYS A 593 1.42 22.16 17.18
C LYS A 593 1.20 22.68 15.75
N HIS A 594 2.28 22.91 15.00
CA HIS A 594 2.26 23.48 13.66
C HIS A 594 2.54 22.44 12.56
N GLN A 595 2.51 21.14 12.90
CA GLN A 595 2.77 20.04 11.94
C GLN A 595 1.91 20.11 10.67
N HIS A 596 0.69 20.66 10.78
CA HIS A 596 -0.24 20.80 9.66
C HIS A 596 0.18 21.87 8.64
N LEU A 597 1.05 22.81 9.04
CA LEU A 597 1.62 23.86 8.17
C LEU A 597 2.99 23.47 7.61
N ILE A 598 3.64 22.45 8.17
CA ILE A 598 4.96 22.01 7.73
C ILE A 598 4.76 21.07 6.54
N PRO A 599 5.42 21.30 5.39
CA PRO A 599 5.26 20.42 4.23
C PRO A 599 5.69 19.00 4.53
N SER A 600 4.98 18.02 3.97
CA SER A 600 5.40 16.63 3.99
C SER A 600 6.65 16.45 3.11
N PRO A 601 7.77 15.93 3.64
CA PRO A 601 8.98 15.70 2.84
C PRO A 601 8.73 14.71 1.69
N ALA A 602 7.89 13.69 1.92
CA ALA A 602 7.50 12.74 0.89
C ALA A 602 6.71 13.44 -0.23
N GLY A 603 5.75 14.30 0.13
CA GLY A 603 4.97 15.05 -0.85
C GLY A 603 5.83 16.00 -1.69
N VAL A 604 6.72 16.76 -1.04
CA VAL A 604 7.64 17.68 -1.74
C VAL A 604 8.61 16.91 -2.63
N GLY A 605 9.26 15.87 -2.12
CA GLY A 605 10.27 15.12 -2.87
C GLY A 605 9.69 14.36 -4.06
N LEU A 606 8.50 13.77 -3.90
CA LEU A 606 7.81 13.06 -4.97
C LEU A 606 7.39 13.99 -6.10
N ALA A 607 6.98 15.23 -5.79
CA ALA A 607 6.57 16.22 -6.79
C ALA A 607 7.69 16.71 -7.72
N TRP A 608 8.95 16.46 -7.36
CA TRP A 608 10.11 16.69 -8.21
C TRP A 608 10.41 15.53 -9.16
N THR A 609 9.66 14.42 -9.02
CA THR A 609 9.86 13.17 -9.77
C THR A 609 8.76 12.85 -10.77
N PHE A 610 7.71 13.67 -10.85
CA PHE A 610 6.58 13.48 -11.75
C PHE A 610 6.11 14.85 -12.33
N HIS A 611 5.19 14.85 -13.28
CA HIS A 611 4.67 16.06 -13.93
C HIS A 611 4.04 17.10 -12.98
N TRP A 612 4.21 18.39 -13.25
CA TRP A 612 3.64 19.46 -12.42
C TRP A 612 2.14 19.30 -12.15
N TYR A 613 1.37 18.94 -13.18
CA TYR A 613 -0.09 18.89 -13.12
C TYR A 613 -0.61 17.79 -12.19
N TYR A 614 0.15 16.73 -11.91
CA TYR A 614 -0.23 15.75 -10.89
C TYR A 614 -0.34 16.43 -9.51
N GLY A 615 0.62 17.28 -9.14
CA GLY A 615 0.60 18.00 -7.87
C GLY A 615 -0.64 18.90 -7.72
N LEU A 616 -1.05 19.54 -8.81
CA LEU A 616 -2.30 20.30 -8.86
C LEU A 616 -3.54 19.41 -8.68
N LEU A 617 -3.64 18.31 -9.42
CA LEU A 617 -4.79 17.41 -9.35
C LEU A 617 -4.94 16.76 -7.96
N PHE A 618 -3.83 16.35 -7.35
CA PHE A 618 -3.82 15.90 -5.95
C PHE A 618 -4.33 16.98 -5.00
N PHE A 619 -3.86 18.22 -5.14
CA PHE A 619 -4.33 19.34 -4.32
C PHE A 619 -5.83 19.60 -4.47
N LEU A 620 -6.35 19.63 -5.70
CA LEU A 620 -7.79 19.78 -5.95
C LEU A 620 -8.58 18.64 -5.30
N GLY A 621 -8.10 17.41 -5.43
CA GLY A 621 -8.66 16.24 -4.75
C GLY A 621 -8.68 16.37 -3.24
N GLY A 622 -7.55 16.77 -2.64
CA GLY A 622 -7.41 16.96 -1.20
C GLY A 622 -8.33 18.06 -0.66
N VAL A 623 -8.52 19.14 -1.42
CA VAL A 623 -9.48 20.22 -1.09
C VAL A 623 -10.92 19.70 -1.14
N LEU A 624 -11.28 18.95 -2.18
CA LEU A 624 -12.61 18.34 -2.31
C LEU A 624 -12.90 17.35 -1.18
N GLY A 625 -11.94 16.48 -0.85
CA GLY A 625 -12.04 15.54 0.25
C GLY A 625 -12.19 16.23 1.60
N TRP A 626 -11.37 17.25 1.87
CA TRP A 626 -11.47 18.07 3.09
C TRP A 626 -12.82 18.80 3.19
N TRP A 627 -13.28 19.39 2.09
CA TRP A 627 -14.56 20.08 2.04
C TRP A 627 -15.73 19.13 2.27
N ALA A 628 -15.73 17.95 1.63
CA ALA A 628 -16.75 16.93 1.81
C ALA A 628 -16.77 16.40 3.26
N ALA A 629 -15.61 16.14 3.85
CA ALA A 629 -15.50 15.71 5.24
C ALA A 629 -16.04 16.76 6.23
N LYS A 630 -15.79 18.05 5.95
CA LYS A 630 -16.24 19.15 6.80
C LYS A 630 -17.74 19.44 6.67
N LYS A 631 -18.27 19.40 5.44
CA LYS A 631 -19.67 19.77 5.15
C LYS A 631 -20.64 18.59 5.26
N TYR A 632 -20.19 17.37 4.94
CA TYR A 632 -21.02 16.16 4.88
C TYR A 632 -20.30 14.97 5.55
N PRO A 633 -20.08 14.99 6.88
CA PRO A 633 -19.24 14.00 7.57
C PRO A 633 -19.75 12.55 7.46
N GLN A 634 -21.07 12.34 7.57
CA GLN A 634 -21.66 11.00 7.45
C GLN A 634 -21.55 10.45 6.02
N TRP A 635 -21.79 11.30 5.02
CA TRP A 635 -21.64 10.91 3.61
C TRP A 635 -20.18 10.63 3.28
N SER A 636 -19.26 11.47 3.74
CA SER A 636 -17.82 11.30 3.49
C SER A 636 -17.29 10.00 4.09
N ALA A 637 -17.70 9.67 5.32
CA ALA A 637 -17.31 8.41 5.95
C ALA A 637 -17.79 7.16 5.20
N GLU A 638 -18.96 7.22 4.54
CA GLU A 638 -19.51 6.09 3.77
C GLU A 638 -19.01 6.05 2.32
N PHE A 639 -18.90 7.21 1.65
CA PHE A 639 -18.75 7.28 0.19
C PHE A 639 -17.41 7.79 -0.32
N THR A 640 -16.62 8.53 0.47
CA THR A 640 -15.35 9.10 -0.04
C THR A 640 -14.40 8.01 -0.52
N PHE A 641 -14.19 6.96 0.28
CA PHE A 641 -13.28 5.87 -0.09
C PHE A 641 -13.82 5.02 -1.27
N PRO A 642 -15.09 4.56 -1.27
CA PRO A 642 -15.62 3.80 -2.41
C PRO A 642 -15.66 4.60 -3.73
N VAL A 643 -16.05 5.88 -3.70
CA VAL A 643 -16.11 6.72 -4.90
C VAL A 643 -14.69 6.98 -5.43
N ALA A 644 -13.75 7.35 -4.56
CA ALA A 644 -12.37 7.55 -4.98
C ALA A 644 -11.75 6.26 -5.56
N SER A 645 -11.95 5.13 -4.88
CA SER A 645 -11.48 3.82 -5.35
C SER A 645 -12.10 3.44 -6.69
N GLY A 646 -13.39 3.73 -6.90
CA GLY A 646 -14.07 3.54 -8.18
C GLY A 646 -13.42 4.35 -9.29
N TRP A 647 -13.19 5.66 -9.08
CA TRP A 647 -12.52 6.51 -10.06
C TRP A 647 -11.11 6.03 -10.42
N ILE A 648 -10.31 5.69 -9.40
CA ILE A 648 -8.95 5.17 -9.60
C ILE A 648 -8.98 3.86 -10.39
N ALA A 649 -9.83 2.91 -10.00
CA ALA A 649 -9.93 1.61 -10.65
C ALA A 649 -10.43 1.72 -12.09
N GLY A 650 -11.52 2.46 -12.33
CA GLY A 650 -12.12 2.59 -13.65
C GLY A 650 -11.20 3.29 -14.66
N GLU A 651 -10.56 4.40 -14.25
CA GLU A 651 -9.60 5.10 -15.12
C GLU A 651 -8.36 4.25 -15.39
N SER A 652 -7.81 3.59 -14.37
CA SER A 652 -6.60 2.76 -14.56
C SER A 652 -6.88 1.54 -15.43
N LEU A 653 -8.04 0.88 -15.26
CA LEU A 653 -8.42 -0.27 -16.08
C LEU A 653 -8.61 0.14 -17.54
N MET A 654 -9.33 1.25 -17.80
CA MET A 654 -9.44 1.77 -19.16
C MET A 654 -8.08 2.20 -19.72
N GLY A 655 -7.22 2.82 -18.91
CA GLY A 655 -5.86 3.16 -19.30
C GLY A 655 -5.06 1.93 -19.76
N VAL A 656 -5.13 0.83 -19.01
CA VAL A 656 -4.52 -0.45 -19.41
C VAL A 656 -5.16 -0.98 -20.70
N THR A 657 -6.49 -0.94 -20.81
CA THR A 657 -7.20 -1.39 -22.03
C THR A 657 -6.79 -0.59 -23.26
N LEU A 658 -6.67 0.74 -23.16
CA LEU A 658 -6.26 1.60 -24.26
C LEU A 658 -4.82 1.29 -24.71
N VAL A 659 -3.89 1.13 -23.76
CA VAL A 659 -2.50 0.75 -24.06
C VAL A 659 -2.44 -0.61 -24.75
N ILE A 660 -3.23 -1.59 -24.29
CA ILE A 660 -3.31 -2.92 -24.92
C ILE A 660 -3.96 -2.85 -26.29
N TRP A 661 -4.99 -2.01 -26.50
CA TRP A 661 -5.62 -1.86 -27.81
C TRP A 661 -4.64 -1.24 -28.81
N GLU A 662 -4.03 -0.12 -28.45
CA GLU A 662 -3.08 0.60 -29.30
C GLU A 662 -1.89 -0.27 -29.71
N ASN A 663 -1.34 -1.04 -28.76
CA ASN A 663 -0.15 -1.86 -28.98
C ASN A 663 -0.45 -3.34 -29.29
N GLY A 664 -1.72 -3.75 -29.27
CA GLY A 664 -2.16 -5.15 -29.31
C GLY A 664 -1.60 -5.99 -30.46
N PRO A 665 -1.60 -5.50 -31.72
CA PRO A 665 -1.06 -6.25 -32.86
C PRO A 665 0.44 -6.53 -32.75
N GLU A 666 1.22 -5.56 -32.27
CA GLU A 666 2.66 -5.68 -32.00
C GLU A 666 2.91 -6.65 -30.82
N LEU A 667 2.04 -6.59 -29.83
CA LEU A 667 2.11 -7.37 -28.60
C LEU A 667 1.85 -8.86 -28.82
N VAL A 668 0.86 -9.20 -29.63
CA VAL A 668 0.57 -10.60 -30.01
C VAL A 668 1.72 -11.19 -30.81
N ARG A 669 2.35 -10.41 -31.70
CA ARG A 669 3.54 -10.85 -32.45
C ARG A 669 4.72 -11.14 -31.52
N ARG A 670 5.05 -10.21 -30.61
CA ARG A 670 6.15 -10.36 -29.65
C ARG A 670 5.93 -11.49 -28.63
N LEU A 671 4.70 -11.71 -28.17
CA LEU A 671 4.37 -12.82 -27.25
C LEU A 671 4.44 -14.19 -27.93
N LEU A 672 4.16 -14.26 -29.23
CA LEU A 672 4.26 -15.49 -30.02
C LEU A 672 5.68 -15.75 -30.57
N GLY A 673 6.65 -14.89 -30.26
CA GLY A 673 8.04 -15.05 -30.67
C GLY A 673 8.30 -14.76 -32.15
N HIS A 674 7.48 -13.92 -32.77
CA HIS A 674 7.65 -13.45 -34.15
C HIS A 674 8.15 -12.01 -34.22
#